data_AF-A0A2E5JLZ5-F1
#
_entry.id   AF-A0A2E5JLZ5-F1
#
_cell.length_a   1.000
_cell.length_b   1.000
_cell.length_c   1.000
_cell.angle_alpha   90.00
_cell.angle_beta   90.00
_cell.angle_gamma   90.00
#
_symmetry.space_group_name_H-M   'P 1'
#
loop_
_entity.id
_entity.type
_entity.pdbx_description
1 polymer ?
#
loop_
_entity_poly.entity_id
_entity_poly.type
_entity_poly.pdbx_seq_one_letter_code
_entity_poly.pdbx_strand_id
1 'polypeptide(L)'
;MALKIALVTQVRVGSTRLNGKILKKIDRDDTVLSLHLKRLKNSKMVTHFVVATTNEPGVEEIIRASAEAGFETYQGSLNNVLERFYKAVSMIEPDYIVRVTSDCPLIDPDLVDLCVKKIINDQSLDYVSTNIGLTYPDGFDCEVFKYGALKIAYQNTDRSSDKEHVTPYIWRNSTAFEGKLFRSEGVPLKDETYGKLRLTVDTKEDLEVVQKVVARCGKNKTWLQYSNELLNFKELYEMNHRETRNLGMYKALAQEDGLRFITNFEKSNEYRSEIHDLIPGGAHTYSKGDDQFPLLSPAAIQKGQGAYVWDIDGNMLLDCSMGLTSVSLGHAYPPITDRVRMELDNGVNFQRPSVLEREMAKEFLSLIPNHQMIKFAKNGSTATTAAVKLARAYTKRNLVAFPHDHPFYSYDDWFIGRTESSKGVPDDIKSMAVTFKAEDINSLKELFKSYPGQIACVITEPEKAHGFAHSFFSEAIPFAQSEGALFILDEMITGFKTAFPGAITKYSLDPDLATWGKGIANGFSFCALTGKKEIMEQGGIRDEGADKLFLISTTHGGETVSIAAGLQTIKEFRDKNVISHNHSIGRYFNESINSLIDEYKVADYIDFTGCDWMSLFSFKNSKGEVSLEFRTLMLQEMIRRGVLFQGAFVPCFSHSKGDVDYFSKAFEHSIRVYKDALEFGIGSYLVGPPVKPVFRKYI
;
A
#
# COMPACT_ATOMS: atom_id res chain seq x y z
N MET A 1 -43.10 18.15 30.62
CA MET A 1 -42.41 19.38 30.16
C MET A 1 -42.19 19.25 28.66
N ALA A 2 -42.23 20.35 27.90
CA ALA A 2 -41.87 20.31 26.49
C ALA A 2 -40.37 19.97 26.37
N LEU A 3 -40.01 19.07 25.44
CA LEU A 3 -38.62 18.67 25.21
C LEU A 3 -37.79 19.87 24.75
N LYS A 4 -36.61 20.05 25.35
CA LYS A 4 -35.62 21.04 24.93
C LYS A 4 -34.68 20.41 23.92
N ILE A 5 -34.70 20.92 22.70
CA ILE A 5 -33.85 20.46 21.59
C ILE A 5 -33.01 21.66 21.16
N ALA A 6 -31.72 21.61 21.46
CA ALA A 6 -30.80 22.68 21.12
C ALA A 6 -30.01 22.31 19.86
N LEU A 7 -30.11 23.11 18.81
CA LEU A 7 -29.21 23.03 17.68
C LEU A 7 -28.00 23.90 17.93
N VAL A 8 -26.81 23.32 17.77
CA VAL A 8 -25.54 24.02 17.88
C VAL A 8 -24.76 23.84 16.59
N THR A 9 -24.44 24.96 15.95
CA THR A 9 -23.50 25.00 14.82
C THR A 9 -22.20 25.66 15.25
N GLN A 10 -21.07 24.99 15.03
CA GLN A 10 -19.75 25.56 15.33
C GLN A 10 -19.22 26.36 14.14
N VAL A 11 -18.80 27.60 14.38
CA VAL A 11 -18.37 28.53 13.32
C VAL A 11 -17.05 29.19 13.68
N ARG A 12 -16.11 29.27 12.74
CA ARG A 12 -14.84 30.00 12.90
C ARG A 12 -14.46 30.72 11.61
N VAL A 13 -13.70 31.81 11.71
CA VAL A 13 -13.21 32.57 10.55
C VAL A 13 -12.04 31.83 9.89
N GLY A 14 -11.10 31.36 10.70
CA GLY A 14 -9.89 30.68 10.26
C GLY A 14 -10.15 29.35 9.54
N SER A 15 -9.51 29.17 8.39
CA SER A 15 -9.55 27.94 7.61
C SER A 15 -8.25 27.80 6.80
N THR A 16 -7.67 26.59 6.81
CA THR A 16 -6.39 26.29 6.17
C THR A 16 -6.50 26.12 4.66
N ARG A 17 -7.64 25.60 4.16
CA ARG A 17 -7.87 25.29 2.74
C ARG A 17 -8.57 26.42 1.97
N LEU A 18 -9.46 27.16 2.64
CA LEU A 18 -10.15 28.32 2.09
C LEU A 18 -10.39 29.36 3.19
N ASN A 19 -9.54 30.39 3.25
CA ASN A 19 -9.63 31.41 4.30
C ASN A 19 -10.97 32.16 4.26
N GLY A 20 -11.60 32.31 5.43
CA GLY A 20 -12.90 32.96 5.57
C GLY A 20 -14.03 32.26 4.83
N LYS A 21 -13.95 30.93 4.63
CA LYS A 21 -14.92 30.15 3.82
C LYS A 21 -16.38 30.43 4.16
N ILE A 22 -16.70 30.51 5.45
CA ILE A 22 -18.06 30.75 5.95
C ILE A 22 -18.61 32.14 5.59
N LEU A 23 -17.73 33.11 5.30
CA LEU A 23 -18.09 34.48 4.90
C LEU A 23 -18.09 34.65 3.37
N LYS A 24 -17.68 33.64 2.60
CA LYS A 24 -17.75 33.67 1.13
C LYS A 24 -19.20 33.69 0.66
N LYS A 25 -19.43 34.36 -0.46
CA LYS A 25 -20.75 34.50 -1.09
C LYS A 25 -21.13 33.24 -1.85
N ILE A 26 -22.33 32.73 -1.59
CA ILE A 26 -22.97 31.67 -2.39
C ILE A 26 -23.73 32.30 -3.56
N ASP A 27 -24.38 33.42 -3.32
CA ASP A 27 -25.00 34.25 -4.35
C ASP A 27 -24.89 35.73 -3.97
N ARG A 28 -25.68 36.59 -4.62
CA ARG A 28 -25.69 38.03 -4.34
C ARG A 28 -26.10 38.33 -2.88
N ASP A 29 -27.04 37.57 -2.35
CA ASP A 29 -27.73 37.88 -1.11
C ASP A 29 -27.11 37.15 0.09
N ASP A 30 -26.61 35.94 -0.12
CA ASP A 30 -26.21 35.03 0.95
C ASP A 30 -24.72 34.66 0.95
N THR A 31 -24.15 34.60 2.14
CA THR A 31 -22.88 33.92 2.41
C THR A 31 -23.13 32.44 2.73
N VAL A 32 -22.07 31.65 2.77
CA VAL A 32 -22.11 30.25 3.24
C VAL A 32 -22.79 30.17 4.62
N LEU A 33 -22.39 31.03 5.56
CA LEU A 33 -22.98 31.09 6.89
C LEU A 33 -24.43 31.56 6.88
N SER A 34 -24.77 32.63 6.15
CA SER A 34 -26.13 33.18 6.21
C SER A 34 -27.15 32.20 5.61
N LEU A 35 -26.80 31.50 4.52
CA LEU A 35 -27.67 30.46 3.96
C LEU A 35 -27.83 29.27 4.92
N HIS A 36 -26.73 28.80 5.50
CA HIS A 36 -26.73 27.72 6.49
C HIS A 36 -27.69 28.01 7.64
N LEU A 37 -27.57 29.19 8.27
CA LEU A 37 -28.41 29.57 9.42
C LEU A 37 -29.88 29.74 9.04
N LYS A 38 -30.16 30.41 7.90
CA LYS A 38 -31.54 30.58 7.40
C LYS A 38 -32.24 29.24 7.16
N ARG A 39 -31.52 28.26 6.60
CA ARG A 39 -32.07 26.92 6.36
C ARG A 39 -32.34 26.17 7.65
N LEU A 40 -31.39 26.17 8.59
CA LEU A 40 -31.55 25.53 9.89
C LEU A 40 -32.73 26.09 10.68
N LYS A 41 -33.00 27.39 10.58
CA LYS A 41 -34.12 28.05 11.27
C LYS A 41 -35.50 27.51 10.86
N ASN A 42 -35.59 26.82 9.72
CA ASN A 42 -36.84 26.19 9.24
C ASN A 42 -37.11 24.81 9.86
N SER A 43 -36.22 24.27 10.71
CA SER A 43 -36.52 23.07 11.51
C SER A 43 -37.75 23.32 12.39
N LYS A 44 -38.67 22.35 12.42
CA LYS A 44 -39.93 22.43 13.18
C LYS A 44 -39.80 21.86 14.59
N MET A 45 -38.71 21.15 14.88
CA MET A 45 -38.50 20.47 16.17
C MET A 45 -37.48 21.14 17.07
N VAL A 46 -36.52 21.87 16.50
CA VAL A 46 -35.51 22.57 17.30
C VAL A 46 -36.16 23.72 18.07
N THR A 47 -35.89 23.80 19.37
CA THR A 47 -36.45 24.83 20.25
C THR A 47 -35.44 25.91 20.61
N HIS A 48 -34.14 25.63 20.55
CA HIS A 48 -33.07 26.58 20.83
C HIS A 48 -32.02 26.53 19.71
N PHE A 49 -31.56 27.70 19.26
CA PHE A 49 -30.65 27.84 18.13
C PHE A 49 -29.39 28.57 18.57
N VAL A 50 -28.25 27.89 18.53
CA VAL A 50 -26.98 28.38 19.08
C VAL A 50 -25.86 28.31 18.04
N VAL A 51 -25.08 29.38 17.94
CA VAL A 51 -23.82 29.45 17.20
C VAL A 51 -22.66 29.45 18.21
N ALA A 52 -21.83 28.41 18.16
CA ALA A 52 -20.64 28.28 18.99
C ALA A 52 -19.40 28.76 18.22
N THR A 53 -18.95 30.00 18.47
CA THR A 53 -17.88 30.67 17.71
C THR A 53 -16.66 31.07 18.54
N THR A 54 -15.58 31.51 17.89
CA THR A 54 -14.26 31.70 18.51
C THR A 54 -14.08 33.13 19.01
N ASN A 55 -12.94 33.39 19.68
CA ASN A 55 -12.53 34.75 20.06
C ASN A 55 -11.54 35.36 19.03
N GLU A 56 -11.59 34.94 17.76
CA GLU A 56 -10.63 35.38 16.74
C GLU A 56 -11.05 36.69 16.05
N PRO A 57 -10.11 37.49 15.51
CA PRO A 57 -10.45 38.68 14.73
C PRO A 57 -11.37 38.35 13.53
N GLY A 58 -12.41 39.15 13.31
CA GLY A 58 -13.39 38.96 12.24
C GLY A 58 -14.63 38.17 12.66
N VAL A 59 -14.72 37.74 13.93
CA VAL A 59 -15.90 37.08 14.47
C VAL A 59 -17.14 37.99 14.50
N GLU A 60 -16.97 39.31 14.42
CA GLU A 60 -18.05 40.29 14.43
C GLU A 60 -19.07 40.03 13.31
N GLU A 61 -18.60 39.58 12.14
CA GLU A 61 -19.49 39.23 11.03
C GLU A 61 -20.28 37.95 11.30
N ILE A 62 -19.69 36.98 12.00
CA ILE A 62 -20.36 35.76 12.44
C ILE A 62 -21.46 36.12 13.44
N ILE A 63 -21.15 36.97 14.43
CA ILE A 63 -22.10 37.41 15.45
C ILE A 63 -23.27 38.14 14.80
N ARG A 64 -22.98 39.07 13.88
CA ARG A 64 -24.02 39.82 13.14
C ARG A 64 -24.93 38.89 12.35
N ALA A 65 -24.37 37.98 11.54
CA ALA A 65 -25.16 37.03 10.75
C ALA A 65 -25.99 36.08 11.64
N SER A 66 -25.47 35.72 12.81
CA SER A 66 -26.16 34.87 13.79
C SER A 66 -27.35 35.60 14.41
N ALA A 67 -27.15 36.85 14.83
CA ALA A 67 -28.22 37.69 15.38
C ALA A 67 -29.32 37.96 14.35
N GLU A 68 -28.96 38.25 13.09
CA GLU A 68 -29.91 38.44 11.98
C GLU A 68 -30.76 37.19 11.70
N ALA A 69 -30.19 35.99 11.87
CA ALA A 69 -30.89 34.72 11.74
C ALA A 69 -31.65 34.29 13.02
N GLY A 70 -31.54 35.05 14.12
CA GLY A 70 -32.16 34.74 15.41
C GLY A 70 -31.51 33.55 16.13
N PHE A 71 -30.18 33.46 16.09
CA PHE A 71 -29.37 32.49 16.84
C PHE A 71 -28.69 33.19 18.02
N GLU A 72 -28.66 32.51 19.17
CA GLU A 72 -27.80 32.91 20.29
C GLU A 72 -26.35 32.58 19.96
N THR A 73 -25.40 33.40 20.41
CA THR A 73 -23.97 33.19 20.14
C THR A 73 -23.22 32.94 21.43
N TYR A 74 -22.44 31.86 21.47
CA TYR A 74 -21.46 31.60 22.52
C TYR A 74 -20.05 31.68 21.95
N GLN A 75 -19.18 32.44 22.62
CA GLN A 75 -17.79 32.63 22.22
C GLN A 75 -16.83 31.84 23.12
N GLY A 76 -15.79 31.24 22.56
CA GLY A 76 -14.84 30.43 23.32
C GLY A 76 -13.51 30.15 22.61
N SER A 77 -12.74 29.23 23.19
CA SER A 77 -11.40 28.85 22.72
C SER A 77 -11.40 28.39 21.27
N LEU A 78 -10.50 28.91 20.43
CA LEU A 78 -10.30 28.46 19.04
C LEU A 78 -9.92 26.97 18.96
N ASN A 79 -9.09 26.51 19.90
CA ASN A 79 -8.44 25.20 19.87
C ASN A 79 -9.16 24.12 20.71
N ASN A 80 -10.20 24.50 21.46
CA ASN A 80 -11.02 23.55 22.23
C ASN A 80 -12.48 23.69 21.85
N VAL A 81 -12.82 23.09 20.71
CA VAL A 81 -14.16 23.13 20.12
C VAL A 81 -15.15 22.38 21.00
N LEU A 82 -14.77 21.24 21.58
CA LEU A 82 -15.63 20.47 22.47
C LEU A 82 -16.04 21.26 23.71
N GLU A 83 -15.10 21.93 24.39
CA GLU A 83 -15.41 22.79 25.53
C GLU A 83 -16.34 23.94 25.12
N ARG A 84 -16.03 24.61 24.01
CA ARG A 84 -16.86 25.70 23.50
C ARG A 84 -18.28 25.22 23.21
N PHE A 85 -18.40 24.07 22.57
CA PHE A 85 -19.68 23.46 22.20
C PHE A 85 -20.48 23.04 23.44
N TYR A 86 -19.83 22.44 24.44
CA TYR A 86 -20.45 22.09 25.72
C TYR A 86 -20.96 23.32 26.49
N LYS A 87 -20.12 24.34 26.64
CA LYS A 87 -20.49 25.57 27.36
C LYS A 87 -21.59 26.38 26.65
N ALA A 88 -21.69 26.27 25.33
CA ALA A 88 -22.74 26.94 24.56
C ALA A 88 -24.17 26.47 24.92
N VAL A 89 -24.31 25.27 25.49
CA VAL A 89 -25.62 24.70 25.87
C VAL A 89 -25.74 24.33 27.35
N SER A 90 -24.69 24.54 28.14
CA SER A 90 -24.68 24.12 29.55
C SER A 90 -25.68 24.88 30.43
N MET A 91 -26.11 26.08 30.03
CA MET A 91 -27.16 26.84 30.71
C MET A 91 -28.58 26.39 30.32
N ILE A 92 -28.73 25.82 29.12
CA ILE A 92 -30.02 25.34 28.60
C ILE A 92 -30.32 23.94 29.17
N GLU A 93 -29.27 23.12 29.30
CA GLU A 93 -29.32 21.69 29.64
C GLU A 93 -30.40 20.98 28.81
N PRO A 94 -30.24 20.94 27.47
CA PRO A 94 -31.26 20.39 26.59
C PRO A 94 -31.39 18.87 26.78
N ASP A 95 -32.54 18.30 26.44
CA ASP A 95 -32.70 16.85 26.42
C ASP A 95 -31.87 16.25 25.27
N TYR A 96 -31.94 16.90 24.10
CA TYR A 96 -31.23 16.50 22.88
C TYR A 96 -30.49 17.68 22.26
N ILE A 97 -29.33 17.38 21.68
CA ILE A 97 -28.49 18.32 20.98
C ILE A 97 -28.42 17.90 19.52
N VAL A 98 -28.66 18.85 18.62
CA VAL A 98 -28.42 18.71 17.19
C VAL A 98 -27.10 19.40 16.86
N ARG A 99 -26.12 18.66 16.36
CA ARG A 99 -24.89 19.19 15.80
C ARG A 99 -24.98 19.20 14.28
N VAL A 100 -24.72 20.37 13.69
CA VAL A 100 -24.51 20.56 12.26
C VAL A 100 -23.25 21.40 12.07
N THR A 101 -22.42 21.12 11.07
CA THR A 101 -21.23 21.92 10.78
C THR A 101 -21.57 23.09 9.85
N SER A 102 -20.91 24.23 10.07
CA SER A 102 -21.23 25.49 9.38
C SER A 102 -20.74 25.57 7.93
N ASP A 103 -19.96 24.59 7.51
CA ASP A 103 -19.54 24.36 6.13
C ASP A 103 -20.51 23.51 5.32
N CYS A 104 -21.68 23.20 5.87
CA CYS A 104 -22.80 22.54 5.19
C CYS A 104 -23.90 23.56 4.86
N PRO A 105 -23.71 24.47 3.87
CA PRO A 105 -24.66 25.56 3.62
C PRO A 105 -26.02 25.09 3.11
N LEU A 106 -26.09 23.90 2.52
CA LEU A 106 -27.32 23.37 1.92
C LEU A 106 -28.10 22.43 2.85
N ILE A 107 -27.69 22.27 4.13
CA ILE A 107 -28.31 21.37 5.10
C ILE A 107 -29.84 21.40 5.03
N ASP A 108 -30.47 20.23 5.06
CA ASP A 108 -31.91 20.07 4.92
C ASP A 108 -32.61 20.09 6.30
N PRO A 109 -33.47 21.08 6.60
CA PRO A 109 -34.16 21.15 7.89
C PRO A 109 -35.11 19.97 8.13
N ASP A 110 -35.71 19.38 7.08
CA ASP A 110 -36.59 18.21 7.26
C ASP A 110 -35.76 16.95 7.59
N LEU A 111 -34.51 16.87 7.13
CA LEU A 111 -33.56 15.81 7.50
C LEU A 111 -33.09 15.97 8.95
N VAL A 112 -32.82 17.20 9.38
CA VAL A 112 -32.53 17.50 10.80
C VAL A 112 -33.69 17.05 11.68
N ASP A 113 -34.93 17.43 11.34
CA ASP A 113 -36.13 17.00 12.06
C ASP A 113 -36.29 15.48 12.04
N LEU A 114 -35.94 14.80 10.95
CA LEU A 114 -35.97 13.34 10.87
C LEU A 114 -35.01 12.69 11.87
N CYS A 115 -33.78 13.17 11.99
CA CYS A 115 -32.82 12.67 12.99
C CYS A 115 -33.33 12.88 14.42
N VAL A 116 -33.92 14.05 14.69
CA VAL A 116 -34.52 14.38 16.00
C VAL A 116 -35.72 13.46 16.30
N LYS A 117 -36.62 13.23 15.33
CA LYS A 117 -37.74 12.28 15.51
C LYS A 117 -37.25 10.88 15.85
N LYS A 118 -36.18 10.43 15.19
CA LYS A 118 -35.67 9.08 15.39
C LYS A 118 -35.21 8.85 16.83
N ILE A 119 -34.39 9.74 17.39
CA ILE A 119 -33.92 9.60 18.78
C ILE A 119 -35.04 9.79 19.81
N ILE A 120 -36.05 10.62 19.52
CA ILE A 120 -37.22 10.81 20.40
C ILE A 120 -38.11 9.58 20.42
N ASN A 121 -38.31 8.93 19.26
CA ASN A 121 -39.16 7.75 19.12
C ASN A 121 -38.51 6.50 19.73
N ASP A 122 -37.17 6.42 19.73
CA ASP A 122 -36.41 5.38 20.43
C ASP A 122 -35.49 6.01 21.48
N GLN A 123 -36.03 6.23 22.68
CA GLN A 123 -35.30 6.82 23.80
C GLN A 123 -34.15 5.94 24.33
N SER A 124 -34.05 4.69 23.88
CA SER A 124 -32.90 3.85 24.20
C SER A 124 -31.64 4.30 23.47
N LEU A 125 -31.77 5.06 22.37
CA LEU A 125 -30.66 5.63 21.63
C LEU A 125 -30.07 6.85 22.35
N ASP A 126 -28.75 6.95 22.36
CA ASP A 126 -27.99 8.09 22.89
C ASP A 126 -27.42 8.98 21.77
N TYR A 127 -27.29 8.42 20.56
CA TYR A 127 -26.67 9.06 19.41
C TYR A 127 -27.30 8.60 18.08
N VAL A 128 -27.75 9.53 17.25
CA VAL A 128 -28.29 9.30 15.91
C VAL A 128 -27.53 10.16 14.92
N SER A 129 -27.19 9.63 13.75
CA SER A 129 -26.45 10.39 12.74
C SER A 129 -26.79 9.98 11.32
N THR A 130 -26.73 10.94 10.39
CA THR A 130 -26.71 10.66 8.95
C THR A 130 -25.37 10.10 8.47
N ASN A 131 -24.34 10.12 9.32
CA ASN A 131 -22.98 9.67 9.00
C ASN A 131 -22.76 8.19 9.34
N ILE A 132 -23.64 7.59 10.14
CA ILE A 132 -23.60 6.14 10.36
C ILE A 132 -24.15 5.46 9.10
N GLY A 133 -23.31 4.65 8.46
CA GLY A 133 -23.60 4.00 7.18
C GLY A 133 -23.23 4.81 5.93
N LEU A 134 -22.84 6.09 6.09
CA LEU A 134 -22.38 6.99 5.03
C LEU A 134 -23.29 7.07 3.78
N THR A 135 -24.60 6.88 3.94
CA THR A 135 -25.55 6.80 2.82
C THR A 135 -26.03 8.17 2.31
N TYR A 136 -25.90 9.23 3.11
CA TYR A 136 -26.16 10.61 2.68
C TYR A 136 -24.90 11.29 2.14
N PRO A 137 -25.04 12.30 1.24
CA PRO A 137 -23.92 13.13 0.83
C PRO A 137 -23.25 13.80 2.02
N ASP A 138 -21.92 13.91 1.96
CA ASP A 138 -21.16 14.83 2.80
C ASP A 138 -21.69 16.25 2.53
N GLY A 139 -22.01 17.05 3.55
CA GLY A 139 -22.76 18.31 3.40
C GLY A 139 -24.21 18.25 3.91
N PHE A 140 -24.71 17.07 4.22
CA PHE A 140 -25.98 16.85 4.95
C PHE A 140 -25.76 16.10 6.27
N ASP A 141 -24.57 16.26 6.84
CA ASP A 141 -24.17 15.66 8.10
C ASP A 141 -24.97 16.28 9.25
N CYS A 142 -25.79 15.47 9.90
CA CYS A 142 -26.59 15.84 11.06
C CYS A 142 -26.39 14.78 12.13
N GLU A 143 -26.01 15.22 13.32
CA GLU A 143 -25.80 14.38 14.48
C GLU A 143 -26.73 14.83 15.60
N VAL A 144 -27.44 13.90 16.22
CA VAL A 144 -28.34 14.17 17.33
C VAL A 144 -27.95 13.28 18.51
N PHE A 145 -27.67 13.85 19.66
CA PHE A 145 -27.30 13.09 20.86
C PHE A 145 -27.93 13.67 22.12
N LYS A 146 -28.04 12.83 23.15
CA LYS A 146 -28.43 13.30 24.49
C LYS A 146 -27.38 14.24 25.06
N TYR A 147 -27.80 15.26 25.82
CA TYR A 147 -26.86 16.13 26.53
C TYR A 147 -25.93 15.37 27.48
N GLY A 148 -26.42 14.28 28.08
CA GLY A 148 -25.61 13.38 28.90
C GLY A 148 -24.41 12.79 28.16
N ALA A 149 -24.55 12.45 26.87
CA ALA A 149 -23.46 11.93 26.05
C ALA A 149 -22.37 12.98 25.81
N LEU A 150 -22.77 14.24 25.54
CA LEU A 150 -21.84 15.36 25.42
C LEU A 150 -21.10 15.64 26.73
N LYS A 151 -21.81 15.59 27.86
CA LYS A 151 -21.21 15.80 29.18
C LYS A 151 -20.17 14.71 29.50
N ILE A 152 -20.48 13.45 29.22
CA ILE A 152 -19.54 12.34 29.36
C ILE A 152 -18.32 12.56 28.47
N ALA A 153 -18.51 12.90 27.19
CA ALA A 153 -17.42 13.16 26.26
C ALA A 153 -16.49 14.29 26.74
N TYR A 154 -17.07 15.41 27.18
CA TYR A 154 -16.34 16.56 27.72
C TYR A 154 -15.52 16.21 28.98
N GLN A 155 -16.08 15.39 29.87
CA GLN A 155 -15.43 15.05 31.14
C GLN A 155 -14.35 13.97 31.04
N ASN A 156 -14.39 13.12 30.01
CA ASN A 156 -13.57 11.91 29.92
C ASN A 156 -12.58 11.92 28.76
N THR A 157 -12.47 13.02 28.01
CA THR A 157 -11.50 13.09 26.91
C THR A 157 -10.20 13.80 27.29
N ASP A 158 -9.10 13.10 27.03
CA ASP A 158 -7.74 13.65 27.10
C ASP A 158 -7.13 13.88 25.71
N ARG A 159 -7.71 13.30 24.64
CA ARG A 159 -7.19 13.35 23.27
C ARG A 159 -7.38 14.74 22.64
N SER A 160 -6.38 15.22 21.91
CA SER A 160 -6.47 16.49 21.17
C SER A 160 -7.53 16.45 20.07
N SER A 161 -7.65 15.34 19.35
CA SER A 161 -8.63 15.11 18.28
C SER A 161 -10.07 15.21 18.78
N ASP A 162 -10.36 14.74 19.99
CA ASP A 162 -11.68 14.89 20.63
C ASP A 162 -11.95 16.33 21.11
N LYS A 163 -10.90 17.12 21.37
CA LYS A 163 -11.05 18.55 21.72
C LYS A 163 -11.28 19.40 20.48
N GLU A 164 -10.68 19.02 19.35
CA GLU A 164 -10.85 19.69 18.06
C GLU A 164 -12.17 19.33 17.36
N HIS A 165 -12.61 18.08 17.46
CA HIS A 165 -13.85 17.59 16.88
C HIS A 165 -14.80 17.14 18.00
N VAL A 166 -16.06 17.58 17.99
CA VAL A 166 -16.98 17.45 19.14
C VAL A 166 -17.42 16.00 19.43
N THR A 167 -17.61 15.19 18.39
CA THR A 167 -18.25 13.86 18.49
C THR A 167 -17.36 12.61 18.37
N PRO A 168 -16.04 12.63 18.08
CA PRO A 168 -15.26 11.39 17.98
C PRO A 168 -15.25 10.53 19.24
N TYR A 169 -15.27 11.14 20.44
CA TYR A 169 -15.41 10.38 21.69
C TYR A 169 -16.74 9.61 21.72
N ILE A 170 -17.82 10.25 21.29
CA ILE A 170 -19.16 9.62 21.22
C ILE A 170 -19.14 8.50 20.17
N TRP A 171 -18.57 8.75 18.98
CA TRP A 171 -18.47 7.77 17.90
C TRP A 171 -17.77 6.49 18.35
N ARG A 172 -16.50 6.61 18.80
CA ARG A 172 -15.68 5.45 19.20
C ARG A 172 -16.30 4.63 20.33
N ASN A 173 -17.13 5.25 21.16
CA ASN A 173 -17.77 4.59 22.29
C ASN A 173 -19.23 4.19 22.01
N SER A 174 -19.69 4.33 20.76
CA SER A 174 -21.06 4.01 20.36
C SER A 174 -21.18 2.66 19.66
N THR A 175 -22.38 2.05 19.73
CA THR A 175 -22.63 0.69 19.21
C THR A 175 -22.46 0.55 17.70
N ALA A 176 -22.60 1.65 16.94
CA ALA A 176 -22.35 1.66 15.50
C ALA A 176 -20.85 1.52 15.15
N PHE A 177 -19.96 1.74 16.11
CA PHE A 177 -18.51 1.65 15.92
C PHE A 177 -17.87 0.70 16.96
N GLU A 178 -18.56 -0.41 17.25
CA GLU A 178 -18.14 -1.48 18.17
C GLU A 178 -17.98 -1.06 19.66
N GLY A 179 -18.31 0.18 20.00
CA GLY A 179 -18.34 0.69 21.36
C GLY A 179 -19.56 0.20 22.16
N LYS A 180 -19.51 0.36 23.49
CA LYS A 180 -20.55 -0.13 24.41
C LYS A 180 -21.19 0.94 25.28
N LEU A 181 -20.70 2.18 25.22
CA LEU A 181 -21.10 3.23 26.14
C LEU A 181 -22.35 3.99 25.68
N PHE A 182 -22.48 4.18 24.36
CA PHE A 182 -23.60 4.91 23.76
C PHE A 182 -24.34 4.03 22.78
N ARG A 183 -25.65 3.88 22.94
CA ARG A 183 -26.44 3.19 21.93
C ARG A 183 -26.66 4.12 20.74
N SER A 184 -26.35 3.67 19.54
CA SER A 184 -26.43 4.51 18.35
C SER A 184 -27.05 3.83 17.15
N GLU A 185 -27.66 4.65 16.29
CA GLU A 185 -28.25 4.18 15.03
C GLU A 185 -28.12 5.24 13.94
N GLY A 186 -27.88 4.78 12.70
CA GLY A 186 -27.94 5.65 11.53
C GLY A 186 -29.36 5.97 11.10
N VAL A 187 -29.52 6.99 10.26
CA VAL A 187 -30.74 7.17 9.47
C VAL A 187 -30.48 6.51 8.12
N PRO A 188 -30.87 5.25 7.87
CA PRO A 188 -30.47 4.57 6.65
C PRO A 188 -31.23 5.10 5.42
N LEU A 189 -30.50 5.33 4.32
CA LEU A 189 -31.06 5.35 2.96
C LEU A 189 -30.76 4.01 2.29
N LYS A 190 -31.72 3.50 1.50
CA LYS A 190 -31.52 2.27 0.73
C LYS A 190 -30.62 2.44 -0.50
N ASP A 191 -30.43 3.68 -0.93
CA ASP A 191 -29.68 4.01 -2.13
C ASP A 191 -28.32 4.59 -1.75
N GLU A 192 -27.27 3.78 -1.92
CA GLU A 192 -25.89 4.13 -1.59
C GLU A 192 -25.25 5.11 -2.58
N THR A 193 -25.93 5.40 -3.70
CA THR A 193 -25.40 6.29 -4.76
C THR A 193 -25.05 7.68 -4.22
N TYR A 194 -25.83 8.17 -3.27
CA TYR A 194 -25.69 9.53 -2.74
C TYR A 194 -24.54 9.70 -1.74
N GLY A 195 -24.09 8.62 -1.11
CA GLY A 195 -23.00 8.64 -0.11
C GLY A 195 -21.65 9.14 -0.65
N LYS A 196 -21.49 9.12 -1.97
CA LYS A 196 -20.29 9.55 -2.71
C LYS A 196 -20.28 11.05 -3.02
N LEU A 197 -21.41 11.74 -2.84
CA LEU A 197 -21.56 13.15 -3.15
C LEU A 197 -21.04 14.03 -2.00
N ARG A 198 -20.49 15.20 -2.34
CA ARG A 198 -20.02 16.22 -1.40
C ARG A 198 -20.72 17.56 -1.68
N LEU A 199 -21.32 18.20 -0.69
CA LEU A 199 -21.97 19.51 -0.79
C LEU A 199 -21.58 20.38 0.41
N THR A 200 -20.40 20.09 0.99
CA THR A 200 -19.70 20.95 1.93
C THR A 200 -18.98 22.09 1.20
N VAL A 201 -18.48 23.07 1.95
CA VAL A 201 -17.58 24.11 1.45
C VAL A 201 -16.29 24.08 2.25
N ASP A 202 -15.26 23.44 1.71
CA ASP A 202 -13.93 23.33 2.31
C ASP A 202 -12.84 23.97 1.46
N THR A 203 -12.97 23.85 0.14
CA THR A 203 -12.08 24.34 -0.89
C THR A 203 -12.76 25.37 -1.78
N LYS A 204 -12.00 25.98 -2.71
CA LYS A 204 -12.57 26.91 -3.69
C LYS A 204 -13.49 26.16 -4.66
N GLU A 205 -13.11 24.95 -5.04
CA GLU A 205 -13.83 24.06 -5.93
C GLU A 205 -15.17 23.64 -5.32
N ASP A 206 -15.18 23.32 -4.03
CA ASP A 206 -16.43 23.05 -3.29
C ASP A 206 -17.38 24.26 -3.32
N LEU A 207 -16.85 25.46 -3.09
CA LEU A 207 -17.64 26.69 -3.18
C LEU A 207 -18.23 26.87 -4.57
N GLU A 208 -17.46 26.63 -5.63
CA GLU A 208 -17.94 26.70 -7.02
C GLU A 208 -19.03 25.66 -7.30
N VAL A 209 -18.90 24.43 -6.80
CA VAL A 209 -19.93 23.40 -6.92
C VAL A 209 -21.22 23.86 -6.23
N VAL A 210 -21.15 24.32 -4.99
CA VAL A 210 -22.32 24.80 -4.23
C VAL A 210 -22.98 26.01 -4.93
N GLN A 211 -22.18 26.97 -5.42
CA GLN A 211 -22.67 28.13 -6.17
C GLN A 211 -23.43 27.70 -7.43
N LYS A 212 -22.85 26.78 -8.23
CA LYS A 212 -23.48 26.28 -9.45
C LYS A 212 -24.75 25.50 -9.14
N VAL A 213 -24.75 24.65 -8.12
CA VAL A 213 -25.95 23.89 -7.69
C VAL A 213 -27.07 24.85 -7.27
N VAL A 214 -26.76 25.84 -6.41
CA VAL A 214 -27.74 26.84 -5.95
C VAL A 214 -28.26 27.71 -7.10
N ALA A 215 -27.40 28.11 -8.03
CA ALA A 215 -27.82 28.90 -9.20
C ALA A 215 -28.81 28.14 -10.10
N ARG A 216 -28.71 26.81 -10.13
CA ARG A 216 -29.54 25.96 -11.00
C ARG A 216 -30.87 25.57 -10.38
N CYS A 217 -30.87 25.08 -9.14
CA CYS A 217 -32.08 24.57 -8.50
C CYS A 217 -32.63 25.49 -7.39
N GLY A 218 -31.94 26.56 -7.03
CA GLY A 218 -32.36 27.53 -6.01
C GLY A 218 -31.98 27.13 -4.57
N LYS A 219 -32.24 28.03 -3.62
CA LYS A 219 -31.76 27.94 -2.21
C LYS A 219 -32.62 27.09 -1.27
N ASN A 220 -33.84 26.73 -1.67
CA ASN A 220 -34.85 26.09 -0.80
C ASN A 220 -35.27 24.73 -1.33
N LYS A 221 -34.29 23.84 -1.53
CA LYS A 221 -34.50 22.45 -1.96
C LYS A 221 -34.16 21.45 -0.86
N THR A 222 -34.67 20.23 -1.02
CA THR A 222 -34.36 19.09 -0.15
C THR A 222 -32.97 18.53 -0.48
N TRP A 223 -32.40 17.74 0.43
CA TRP A 223 -31.11 17.08 0.20
C TRP A 223 -31.12 16.24 -1.09
N LEU A 224 -32.24 15.54 -1.35
CA LEU A 224 -32.40 14.68 -2.51
C LEU A 224 -32.42 15.49 -3.82
N GLN A 225 -33.06 16.66 -3.81
CA GLN A 225 -33.11 17.52 -4.99
C GLN A 225 -31.75 18.11 -5.34
N TYR A 226 -30.98 18.54 -4.34
CA TYR A 226 -29.60 18.99 -4.56
C TYR A 226 -28.70 17.86 -5.05
N SER A 227 -28.84 16.66 -4.46
CA SER A 227 -28.07 15.48 -4.84
C SER A 227 -28.36 15.04 -6.28
N ASN A 228 -29.62 15.02 -6.67
CA ASN A 228 -30.03 14.69 -8.03
C ASN A 228 -29.53 15.72 -9.05
N GLU A 229 -29.53 17.01 -8.70
CA GLU A 229 -28.94 18.04 -9.57
C GLU A 229 -27.45 17.73 -9.77
N LEU A 230 -26.71 17.44 -8.71
CA LEU A 230 -25.28 17.12 -8.81
C LEU A 230 -24.99 15.90 -9.69
N LEU A 231 -25.79 14.83 -9.57
CA LEU A 231 -25.67 13.61 -10.38
C LEU A 231 -26.00 13.81 -11.86
N ASN A 232 -26.92 14.72 -12.18
CA ASN A 232 -27.38 14.95 -13.55
C ASN A 232 -26.39 15.77 -14.40
N PHE A 233 -25.38 16.40 -13.79
CA PHE A 233 -24.40 17.25 -14.48
C PHE A 233 -22.98 16.72 -14.31
N LYS A 234 -22.49 16.03 -15.35
CA LYS A 234 -21.16 15.41 -15.39
C LYS A 234 -20.03 16.33 -14.94
N GLU A 235 -20.01 17.60 -15.38
CA GLU A 235 -18.99 18.57 -14.98
C GLU A 235 -18.99 18.81 -13.46
N LEU A 236 -20.17 18.96 -12.85
CA LEU A 236 -20.29 19.18 -11.40
C LEU A 236 -19.90 17.92 -10.63
N TYR A 237 -20.33 16.76 -11.11
CA TYR A 237 -19.98 15.47 -10.53
C TYR A 237 -18.45 15.23 -10.54
N GLU A 238 -17.78 15.53 -11.64
CA GLU A 238 -16.32 15.41 -11.78
C GLU A 238 -15.54 16.39 -10.90
N MET A 239 -16.02 17.63 -10.76
CA MET A 239 -15.44 18.59 -9.80
C MET A 239 -15.58 18.11 -8.36
N ASN A 240 -16.69 17.43 -8.06
CA ASN A 240 -17.06 17.00 -6.73
C ASN A 240 -16.26 15.80 -6.18
N HIS A 241 -15.75 14.93 -7.06
CA HIS A 241 -15.10 13.67 -6.69
C HIS A 241 -13.58 13.78 -6.47
N ARG A 242 -13.03 15.01 -6.34
CA ARG A 242 -11.57 15.22 -6.20
C ARG A 242 -11.05 15.12 -4.76
N GLU A 243 -11.93 15.21 -3.76
CA GLU A 243 -11.54 15.29 -2.34
C GLU A 243 -12.12 14.14 -1.52
N THR A 244 -11.34 13.63 -0.54
CA THR A 244 -11.73 12.52 0.33
C THR A 244 -12.60 12.97 1.51
N ARG A 245 -13.68 12.23 1.80
CA ARG A 245 -14.56 12.47 2.97
C ARG A 245 -13.78 12.36 4.29
N ASN A 246 -14.04 13.27 5.23
CA ASN A 246 -13.44 13.32 6.57
C ASN A 246 -11.90 13.42 6.63
N LEU A 247 -11.23 13.90 5.57
CA LEU A 247 -9.77 13.98 5.47
C LEU A 247 -9.08 14.64 6.68
N GLY A 248 -9.67 15.72 7.22
CA GLY A 248 -9.11 16.45 8.36
C GLY A 248 -9.02 15.61 9.64
N MET A 249 -10.04 14.79 9.89
CA MET A 249 -10.07 13.90 11.06
C MET A 249 -9.03 12.78 10.92
N TYR A 250 -8.95 12.12 9.76
CA TYR A 250 -7.95 11.07 9.53
C TYR A 250 -6.52 11.60 9.65
N LYS A 251 -6.26 12.82 9.18
CA LYS A 251 -4.96 13.48 9.32
C LYS A 251 -4.61 13.72 10.78
N ALA A 252 -5.55 14.20 11.60
CA ALA A 252 -5.33 14.43 13.02
C ALA A 252 -5.00 13.12 13.76
N LEU A 253 -5.77 12.06 13.50
CA LEU A 253 -5.54 10.73 14.10
C LEU A 253 -4.17 10.15 13.72
N ALA A 254 -3.77 10.25 12.44
CA ALA A 254 -2.46 9.78 11.99
C ALA A 254 -1.32 10.53 12.68
N GLN A 255 -1.43 11.85 12.82
CA GLN A 255 -0.40 12.66 13.48
C GLN A 255 -0.26 12.35 14.97
N GLU A 256 -1.36 12.09 15.67
CA GLU A 256 -1.34 11.68 17.08
C GLU A 256 -0.58 10.36 17.29
N ASP A 257 -0.69 9.43 16.33
CA ASP A 257 -0.02 8.12 16.40
C ASP A 257 1.42 8.14 15.85
N GLY A 258 1.91 9.31 15.43
CA GLY A 258 3.24 9.50 14.86
C GLY A 258 3.37 9.07 13.40
N LEU A 259 2.26 8.85 12.71
CA LEU A 259 2.24 8.49 11.30
C LEU A 259 2.33 9.72 10.40
N ARG A 260 2.98 9.54 9.25
CA ARG A 260 2.91 10.51 8.15
C ARG A 260 1.51 10.47 7.53
N PHE A 261 1.14 11.56 6.87
CA PHE A 261 -0.11 11.63 6.11
C PHE A 261 0.15 12.35 4.78
N ILE A 262 0.51 11.58 3.76
CA ILE A 262 0.96 12.02 2.44
C ILE A 262 -0.25 12.18 1.52
N THR A 263 -0.41 13.39 1.00
CA THR A 263 -1.45 13.73 0.00
C THR A 263 -0.89 14.36 -1.26
N ASN A 264 0.40 14.74 -1.26
CA ASN A 264 1.03 15.43 -2.37
C ASN A 264 1.78 14.45 -3.29
N PHE A 265 1.37 14.41 -4.55
CA PHE A 265 2.00 13.64 -5.63
C PHE A 265 2.04 14.45 -6.94
N GLU A 266 2.15 15.79 -6.84
CA GLU A 266 2.10 16.69 -8.01
C GLU A 266 3.21 16.39 -9.02
N LYS A 267 4.47 16.32 -8.59
CA LYS A 267 5.59 16.00 -9.48
C LYS A 267 5.55 14.56 -9.96
N SER A 268 5.04 13.65 -9.13
CA SER A 268 4.75 12.29 -9.56
C SER A 268 3.74 12.26 -10.72
N ASN A 269 2.68 13.07 -10.67
CA ASN A 269 1.71 13.16 -11.77
C ASN A 269 2.32 13.76 -13.04
N GLU A 270 3.14 14.80 -12.92
CA GLU A 270 3.91 15.36 -14.05
C GLU A 270 4.82 14.30 -14.67
N TYR A 271 5.59 13.58 -13.84
CA TYR A 271 6.47 12.50 -14.29
C TYR A 271 5.71 11.41 -15.05
N ARG A 272 4.56 10.95 -14.55
CA ARG A 272 3.72 9.96 -15.24
C ARG A 272 3.25 10.43 -16.60
N SER A 273 2.95 11.72 -16.75
CA SER A 273 2.43 12.27 -18.00
C SER A 273 3.46 12.24 -19.13
N GLU A 274 4.75 12.26 -18.79
CA GLU A 274 5.85 12.27 -19.77
C GLU A 274 6.52 10.90 -19.93
N ILE A 275 6.63 10.11 -18.85
CA ILE A 275 7.52 8.94 -18.84
C ILE A 275 7.07 7.84 -19.81
N HIS A 276 5.76 7.67 -20.04
CA HIS A 276 5.24 6.65 -20.96
C HIS A 276 5.52 6.98 -22.43
N ASP A 277 5.76 8.24 -22.77
CA ASP A 277 6.20 8.66 -24.11
C ASP A 277 7.69 8.39 -24.33
N LEU A 278 8.45 8.21 -23.25
CA LEU A 278 9.90 8.02 -23.27
C LEU A 278 10.32 6.55 -23.05
N ILE A 279 9.60 5.84 -22.19
CA ILE A 279 9.93 4.47 -21.77
C ILE A 279 8.68 3.59 -21.90
N PRO A 280 8.73 2.49 -22.67
CA PRO A 280 7.62 1.53 -22.72
C PRO A 280 7.25 1.02 -21.33
N GLY A 281 5.98 1.23 -20.94
CA GLY A 281 5.47 0.87 -19.62
C GLY A 281 5.88 1.81 -18.48
N GLY A 282 6.54 2.94 -18.78
CA GLY A 282 6.96 3.96 -17.81
C GLY A 282 8.13 3.54 -16.89
N ALA A 283 8.65 2.33 -17.05
CA ALA A 283 9.76 1.80 -16.24
C ALA A 283 10.50 0.66 -16.95
N HIS A 284 11.79 0.49 -16.63
CA HIS A 284 12.60 -0.65 -17.11
C HIS A 284 12.30 -1.99 -16.43
N THR A 285 11.42 -2.00 -15.44
CA THR A 285 10.95 -3.20 -14.74
C THR A 285 9.45 -3.07 -14.57
N TYR A 286 8.67 -3.96 -15.19
CA TYR A 286 7.21 -3.83 -15.21
C TYR A 286 6.58 -3.88 -13.82
N SER A 287 7.16 -4.60 -12.85
CA SER A 287 6.69 -4.56 -11.45
C SER A 287 6.88 -3.21 -10.75
N LYS A 288 7.61 -2.27 -11.37
CA LYS A 288 7.76 -0.88 -10.92
C LYS A 288 6.92 0.10 -11.75
N GLY A 289 6.19 -0.38 -12.76
CA GLY A 289 5.38 0.47 -13.63
C GLY A 289 4.19 1.05 -12.89
N ASP A 290 3.63 2.15 -13.43
CA ASP A 290 2.50 2.85 -12.82
C ASP A 290 1.25 1.98 -12.66
N ASP A 291 1.07 0.97 -13.50
CA ASP A 291 -0.06 0.04 -13.41
C ASP A 291 0.07 -0.97 -12.26
N GLN A 292 1.18 -0.93 -11.50
CA GLN A 292 1.41 -1.75 -10.30
C GLN A 292 1.17 -0.99 -8.99
N PHE A 293 0.86 0.30 -9.07
CA PHE A 293 0.64 1.17 -7.92
C PHE A 293 -0.68 1.96 -8.04
N PRO A 294 -1.28 2.37 -6.92
CA PRO A 294 -2.45 3.26 -6.95
C PRO A 294 -2.08 4.61 -7.55
N LEU A 295 -3.05 5.35 -8.08
CA LEU A 295 -2.83 6.71 -8.62
C LEU A 295 -2.15 7.63 -7.58
N LEU A 296 -2.61 7.54 -6.33
CA LEU A 296 -2.04 8.29 -5.19
C LEU A 296 -0.79 7.58 -4.64
N SER A 297 0.26 7.55 -5.44
CA SER A 297 1.56 6.97 -5.08
C SER A 297 2.74 7.74 -5.68
N PRO A 298 3.97 7.48 -5.22
CA PRO A 298 5.18 7.92 -5.91
C PRO A 298 5.26 7.37 -7.34
N ALA A 299 5.52 8.23 -8.33
CA ALA A 299 5.85 7.77 -9.69
C ALA A 299 7.34 7.44 -9.87
N ALA A 300 8.20 8.10 -9.09
CA ALA A 300 9.63 7.90 -9.12
C ALA A 300 10.25 8.10 -7.74
N ILE A 301 11.34 7.37 -7.49
CA ILE A 301 12.14 7.48 -6.26
C ILE A 301 13.40 8.28 -6.57
N GLN A 302 13.63 9.35 -5.81
CA GLN A 302 14.79 10.22 -5.96
C GLN A 302 16.02 9.70 -5.23
N LYS A 303 15.84 9.15 -4.02
CA LYS A 303 16.93 8.64 -3.18
C LYS A 303 16.45 7.62 -2.16
N GLY A 304 17.37 6.84 -1.60
CA GLY A 304 17.13 5.95 -0.46
C GLY A 304 18.28 5.96 0.53
N GLN A 305 17.97 5.70 1.80
CA GLN A 305 18.92 5.58 2.90
C GLN A 305 18.36 4.65 3.98
N GLY A 306 19.13 3.62 4.36
CA GLY A 306 18.67 2.61 5.32
C GLY A 306 17.43 1.88 4.81
N ALA A 307 16.36 1.86 5.62
CA ALA A 307 15.06 1.28 5.28
C ALA A 307 14.12 2.24 4.54
N TYR A 308 14.54 3.48 4.27
CA TYR A 308 13.68 4.54 3.78
C TYR A 308 14.04 5.00 2.37
N VAL A 309 13.02 5.46 1.65
CA VAL A 309 13.14 6.11 0.34
C VAL A 309 12.44 7.46 0.33
N TRP A 310 12.87 8.34 -0.55
CA TRP A 310 12.24 9.62 -0.82
C TRP A 310 11.85 9.70 -2.29
N ASP A 311 10.59 10.05 -2.55
CA ASP A 311 10.13 10.30 -3.90
C ASP A 311 10.53 11.70 -4.40
N ILE A 312 10.19 11.99 -5.66
CA ILE A 312 10.48 13.29 -6.30
C ILE A 312 9.67 14.46 -5.72
N ASP A 313 8.58 14.16 -5.00
CA ASP A 313 7.75 15.11 -4.25
C ASP A 313 8.34 15.43 -2.85
N GLY A 314 9.37 14.69 -2.43
CA GLY A 314 10.04 14.83 -1.14
C GLY A 314 9.39 14.03 -0.01
N ASN A 315 8.41 13.18 -0.32
CA ASN A 315 7.77 12.32 0.66
C ASN A 315 8.73 11.22 1.11
N MET A 316 8.83 10.99 2.42
CA MET A 316 9.62 9.90 3.00
C MET A 316 8.76 8.67 3.25
N LEU A 317 9.13 7.53 2.67
CA LEU A 317 8.43 6.26 2.80
C LEU A 317 9.34 5.16 3.34
N LEU A 318 8.78 4.29 4.21
CA LEU A 318 9.39 3.01 4.57
C LEU A 318 9.31 2.07 3.35
N ASP A 319 10.43 1.55 2.85
CA ASP A 319 10.46 0.66 1.68
C ASP A 319 10.33 -0.81 2.12
N CYS A 320 9.15 -1.40 1.93
CA CYS A 320 8.91 -2.77 2.36
C CYS A 320 9.50 -3.82 1.39
N SER A 321 9.76 -3.44 0.14
CA SER A 321 10.25 -4.36 -0.90
C SER A 321 11.77 -4.42 -0.97
N MET A 322 12.44 -3.36 -0.48
CA MET A 322 13.88 -3.18 -0.49
C MET A 322 14.49 -3.43 -1.88
N GLY A 323 14.02 -2.65 -2.86
CA GLY A 323 14.44 -2.75 -4.25
C GLY A 323 14.09 -4.11 -4.89
N LEU A 324 12.87 -4.61 -4.70
CA LEU A 324 12.44 -5.93 -5.16
C LEU A 324 13.36 -7.04 -4.66
N THR A 325 13.65 -7.04 -3.36
CA THR A 325 14.53 -7.97 -2.62
C THR A 325 16.04 -7.80 -2.86
N SER A 326 16.46 -6.90 -3.75
CA SER A 326 17.87 -6.71 -4.09
C SER A 326 18.71 -5.99 -3.04
N VAL A 327 18.08 -5.20 -2.17
CA VAL A 327 18.76 -4.47 -1.09
C VAL A 327 18.62 -5.27 0.21
N SER A 328 19.73 -5.74 0.75
CA SER A 328 19.74 -6.63 1.93
C SER A 328 20.24 -5.96 3.20
N LEU A 329 21.12 -4.97 3.06
CA LEU A 329 21.72 -4.23 4.17
C LEU A 329 21.02 -2.88 4.40
N GLY A 330 20.32 -2.37 3.39
CA GLY A 330 19.71 -1.05 3.37
C GLY A 330 20.27 -0.19 2.23
N HIS A 331 19.50 0.83 1.85
CA HIS A 331 19.88 1.79 0.83
C HIS A 331 21.06 2.64 1.30
N ALA A 332 21.99 2.95 0.38
CA ALA A 332 23.19 3.75 0.67
C ALA A 332 23.97 3.30 1.92
N TYR A 333 24.05 1.99 2.16
CA TYR A 333 24.72 1.43 3.33
C TYR A 333 26.22 1.77 3.32
N PRO A 334 26.75 2.55 4.29
CA PRO A 334 28.05 3.20 4.15
C PRO A 334 29.21 2.25 3.85
N PRO A 335 29.40 1.11 4.56
CA PRO A 335 30.47 0.16 4.24
C PRO A 335 30.50 -0.29 2.76
N ILE A 336 29.33 -0.50 2.15
CA ILE A 336 29.23 -0.87 0.74
C ILE A 336 29.58 0.31 -0.15
N THR A 337 28.97 1.47 0.09
CA THR A 337 29.21 2.65 -0.76
C THR A 337 30.65 3.13 -0.69
N ASP A 338 31.30 3.02 0.47
CA ASP A 338 32.69 3.41 0.65
C ASP A 338 33.63 2.45 -0.08
N ARG A 339 33.38 1.14 -0.01
CA ARG A 339 34.15 0.15 -0.80
C ARG A 339 34.02 0.42 -2.30
N VAL A 340 32.83 0.77 -2.77
CA VAL A 340 32.57 1.10 -4.17
C VAL A 340 33.27 2.39 -4.57
N ARG A 341 33.21 3.45 -3.75
CA ARG A 341 33.94 4.71 -4.00
C ARG A 341 35.44 4.48 -4.13
N MET A 342 36.02 3.68 -3.23
CA MET A 342 37.44 3.32 -3.32
C MET A 342 37.77 2.52 -4.58
N GLU A 343 36.84 1.68 -5.07
CA GLU A 343 37.06 0.92 -6.30
C GLU A 343 37.01 1.81 -7.55
N LEU A 344 36.18 2.85 -7.55
CA LEU A 344 36.09 3.79 -8.67
C LEU A 344 37.42 4.48 -8.97
N ASP A 345 38.25 4.74 -7.95
CA ASP A 345 39.58 5.35 -8.11
C ASP A 345 40.56 4.48 -8.91
N ASN A 346 40.28 3.17 -9.04
CA ASN A 346 41.09 2.23 -9.83
C ASN A 346 40.62 2.10 -11.29
N GLY A 347 39.52 2.76 -11.66
CA GLY A 347 38.85 2.59 -12.94
C GLY A 347 37.93 1.37 -13.01
N VAL A 348 37.17 1.27 -14.11
CA VAL A 348 36.12 0.26 -14.30
C VAL A 348 36.20 -0.38 -15.68
N ASN A 349 35.79 -1.66 -15.76
CA ASN A 349 35.57 -2.40 -17.00
C ASN A 349 36.79 -2.48 -17.95
N PHE A 350 37.80 -3.25 -17.55
CA PHE A 350 39.07 -3.36 -18.25
C PHE A 350 39.07 -4.32 -19.45
N GLN A 351 40.06 -4.19 -20.33
CA GLN A 351 40.27 -5.11 -21.48
C GLN A 351 40.68 -6.53 -21.05
N ARG A 352 41.25 -6.68 -19.85
CA ARG A 352 41.64 -7.96 -19.25
C ARG A 352 40.93 -8.14 -17.91
N PRO A 353 40.70 -9.39 -17.47
CA PRO A 353 40.01 -9.64 -16.21
C PRO A 353 40.66 -8.93 -15.02
N SER A 354 39.83 -8.40 -14.12
CA SER A 354 40.29 -7.80 -12.87
C SER A 354 40.73 -8.86 -11.87
N VAL A 355 41.66 -8.51 -10.98
CA VAL A 355 42.02 -9.38 -9.85
C VAL A 355 40.83 -9.67 -8.93
N LEU A 356 39.86 -8.75 -8.87
CA LEU A 356 38.64 -8.91 -8.08
C LEU A 356 37.77 -10.08 -8.56
N GLU A 357 37.82 -10.43 -9.85
CA GLU A 357 37.06 -11.58 -10.35
C GLU A 357 37.53 -12.87 -9.70
N ARG A 358 38.84 -13.02 -9.52
CA ARG A 358 39.44 -14.18 -8.83
C ARG A 358 39.12 -14.16 -7.35
N GLU A 359 39.20 -13.00 -6.71
CA GLU A 359 38.89 -12.84 -5.27
C GLU A 359 37.43 -13.22 -4.99
N MET A 360 36.49 -12.65 -5.76
CA MET A 360 35.08 -12.97 -5.65
C MET A 360 34.79 -14.43 -5.97
N ALA A 361 35.42 -15.00 -6.99
CA ALA A 361 35.23 -16.40 -7.32
C ALA A 361 35.65 -17.32 -6.15
N LYS A 362 36.82 -17.07 -5.55
CA LYS A 362 37.30 -17.84 -4.39
C LYS A 362 36.41 -17.66 -3.18
N GLU A 363 36.06 -16.42 -2.87
CA GLU A 363 35.25 -16.08 -1.70
C GLU A 363 33.85 -16.71 -1.81
N PHE A 364 33.17 -16.52 -2.94
CA PHE A 364 31.80 -17.01 -3.14
C PHE A 364 31.73 -18.54 -3.16
N LEU A 365 32.66 -19.20 -3.87
CA LEU A 365 32.71 -20.66 -3.92
C LEU A 365 33.07 -21.28 -2.55
N SER A 366 33.80 -20.57 -1.69
CA SER A 366 34.07 -21.05 -0.32
C SER A 366 32.82 -21.17 0.54
N LEU A 367 31.73 -20.47 0.19
CA LEU A 367 30.46 -20.50 0.92
C LEU A 367 29.57 -21.68 0.52
N ILE A 368 29.77 -22.24 -0.68
CA ILE A 368 28.82 -23.16 -1.30
C ILE A 368 29.44 -24.57 -1.36
N PRO A 369 28.83 -25.56 -0.69
CA PRO A 369 29.31 -26.94 -0.79
C PRO A 369 29.13 -27.48 -2.21
N ASN A 370 30.01 -28.39 -2.63
CA ASN A 370 29.92 -29.17 -3.87
C ASN A 370 29.97 -28.42 -5.21
N HIS A 371 30.00 -27.08 -5.22
CA HIS A 371 30.25 -26.28 -6.43
C HIS A 371 31.70 -25.82 -6.49
N GLN A 372 32.37 -25.97 -7.64
CA GLN A 372 33.80 -25.65 -7.80
C GLN A 372 34.08 -24.57 -8.85
N MET A 373 33.08 -24.18 -9.64
CA MET A 373 33.23 -23.17 -10.69
C MET A 373 32.09 -22.16 -10.64
N ILE A 374 32.39 -20.94 -11.08
CA ILE A 374 31.49 -19.79 -11.05
C ILE A 374 31.63 -18.95 -12.32
N LYS A 375 30.53 -18.36 -12.78
CA LYS A 375 30.47 -17.41 -13.90
C LYS A 375 29.61 -16.21 -13.51
N PHE A 376 30.09 -15.00 -13.80
CA PHE A 376 29.38 -13.76 -13.45
C PHE A 376 28.49 -13.24 -14.58
N ALA A 377 27.41 -12.55 -14.19
CA ALA A 377 26.49 -11.83 -15.05
C ALA A 377 25.98 -10.56 -14.33
N LYS A 378 25.20 -9.74 -15.03
CA LYS A 378 24.62 -8.50 -14.47
C LYS A 378 23.15 -8.60 -14.11
N ASN A 379 22.44 -9.57 -14.65
CA ASN A 379 21.03 -9.80 -14.36
C ASN A 379 20.74 -11.30 -14.27
N GLY A 380 19.64 -11.63 -13.58
CA GLY A 380 19.30 -13.01 -13.26
C GLY A 380 18.96 -13.86 -14.48
N SER A 381 18.22 -13.30 -15.43
CA SER A 381 17.84 -13.97 -16.68
C SER A 381 19.05 -14.47 -17.48
N THR A 382 20.12 -13.68 -17.54
CA THR A 382 21.37 -14.14 -18.18
C THR A 382 21.99 -15.33 -17.45
N ALA A 383 21.92 -15.38 -16.11
CA ALA A 383 22.47 -16.49 -15.33
C ALA A 383 21.60 -17.76 -15.43
N THR A 384 20.27 -17.64 -15.38
CA THR A 384 19.34 -18.76 -15.54
C THR A 384 19.38 -19.32 -16.96
N THR A 385 19.45 -18.46 -17.98
CA THR A 385 19.64 -18.89 -19.37
C THR A 385 20.99 -19.56 -19.60
N ALA A 386 22.07 -19.09 -18.95
CA ALA A 386 23.36 -19.76 -18.98
C ALA A 386 23.28 -21.18 -18.35
N ALA A 387 22.56 -21.33 -17.24
CA ALA A 387 22.35 -22.62 -16.58
C ALA A 387 21.57 -23.59 -17.48
N VAL A 388 20.47 -23.14 -18.08
CA VAL A 388 19.69 -23.90 -19.08
C VAL A 388 20.55 -24.31 -20.26
N LYS A 389 21.40 -23.41 -20.76
CA LYS A 389 22.29 -23.69 -21.89
C LYS A 389 23.33 -24.76 -21.55
N LEU A 390 23.92 -24.72 -20.35
CA LEU A 390 24.81 -25.78 -19.87
C LEU A 390 24.07 -27.11 -19.75
N ALA A 391 22.86 -27.11 -19.17
CA ALA A 391 22.09 -28.34 -19.03
C ALA A 391 21.80 -29.01 -20.36
N ARG A 392 21.38 -28.24 -21.37
CA ARG A 392 21.18 -28.76 -22.73
C ARG A 392 22.47 -29.30 -23.34
N ALA A 393 23.57 -28.56 -23.19
CA ALA A 393 24.87 -28.97 -23.73
C ALA A 393 25.43 -30.24 -23.05
N TYR A 394 25.24 -30.38 -21.75
CA TYR A 394 25.72 -31.50 -20.94
C TYR A 394 24.88 -32.76 -21.18
N THR A 395 23.55 -32.63 -21.15
CA THR A 395 22.63 -33.77 -21.29
C THR A 395 22.33 -34.15 -22.73
N LYS A 396 22.60 -33.26 -23.70
CA LYS A 396 22.16 -33.35 -25.12
C LYS A 396 20.64 -33.44 -25.29
N ARG A 397 19.90 -32.86 -24.34
CA ARG A 397 18.43 -32.81 -24.31
C ARG A 397 17.95 -31.37 -24.47
N ASN A 398 16.67 -31.18 -24.82
CA ASN A 398 16.14 -29.85 -25.17
C ASN A 398 15.17 -29.27 -24.14
N LEU A 399 14.36 -30.11 -23.49
CA LEU A 399 13.23 -29.63 -22.69
C LEU A 399 13.69 -29.08 -21.34
N VAL A 400 13.10 -27.96 -20.93
CA VAL A 400 13.31 -27.34 -19.62
C VAL A 400 12.05 -27.51 -18.79
N ALA A 401 12.16 -28.12 -17.62
CA ALA A 401 11.05 -28.33 -16.69
C ALA A 401 11.04 -27.28 -15.58
N PHE A 402 9.90 -26.64 -15.34
CA PHE A 402 9.71 -25.69 -14.22
C PHE A 402 8.26 -25.67 -13.71
N PRO A 403 7.99 -25.19 -12.48
CA PRO A 403 6.62 -25.11 -11.97
C PRO A 403 5.75 -24.10 -12.73
N HIS A 404 4.54 -24.49 -13.14
CA HIS A 404 3.60 -23.61 -13.89
C HIS A 404 3.02 -22.46 -13.04
N ASP A 405 3.02 -22.63 -11.73
CA ASP A 405 2.55 -21.70 -10.70
C ASP A 405 3.69 -20.85 -10.12
N HIS A 406 4.88 -20.88 -10.73
CA HIS A 406 5.99 -19.99 -10.38
C HIS A 406 5.93 -18.67 -11.18
N PRO A 407 6.08 -17.51 -10.53
CA PRO A 407 5.82 -16.23 -11.19
C PRO A 407 6.87 -15.83 -12.23
N PHE A 408 8.17 -16.12 -12.01
CA PHE A 408 9.22 -15.63 -12.90
C PHE A 408 10.58 -16.34 -12.75
N TYR A 409 11.18 -16.78 -13.86
CA TYR A 409 12.60 -17.22 -13.90
C TYR A 409 13.46 -16.39 -14.86
N SER A 410 12.91 -15.98 -16.00
CA SER A 410 13.66 -15.23 -17.01
C SER A 410 12.76 -14.41 -17.93
N TYR A 411 13.23 -13.27 -18.42
CA TYR A 411 12.58 -12.60 -19.55
C TYR A 411 12.90 -13.27 -20.90
N ASP A 412 13.86 -14.21 -20.93
CA ASP A 412 14.24 -14.91 -22.15
C ASP A 412 13.16 -15.90 -22.60
N ASP A 413 13.07 -16.11 -23.91
CA ASP A 413 12.01 -16.85 -24.61
C ASP A 413 11.73 -18.25 -24.06
N TRP A 414 12.74 -18.92 -23.49
CA TRP A 414 12.56 -20.26 -22.90
C TRP A 414 11.59 -20.28 -21.72
N PHE A 415 11.44 -19.16 -21.00
CA PHE A 415 10.47 -19.03 -19.91
C PHE A 415 9.29 -18.14 -20.31
N ILE A 416 9.55 -16.92 -20.79
CA ILE A 416 8.48 -15.93 -21.01
C ILE A 416 7.45 -16.42 -22.05
N GLY A 417 7.89 -17.25 -23.00
CA GLY A 417 7.05 -17.92 -23.99
C GLY A 417 5.95 -18.81 -23.40
N ARG A 418 6.07 -19.22 -22.13
CA ARG A 418 5.08 -20.03 -21.43
C ARG A 418 4.17 -19.25 -20.48
N THR A 419 4.37 -17.94 -20.37
CA THR A 419 3.51 -17.03 -19.58
C THR A 419 2.36 -16.46 -20.44
N GLU A 420 1.46 -15.69 -19.81
CA GLU A 420 0.42 -14.95 -20.53
C GLU A 420 0.99 -13.85 -21.46
N SER A 421 2.22 -13.39 -21.21
CA SER A 421 2.90 -12.34 -21.96
C SER A 421 3.88 -12.91 -22.99
N SER A 422 3.45 -13.89 -23.78
CA SER A 422 4.29 -14.66 -24.72
C SER A 422 4.31 -14.16 -26.17
N LYS A 423 3.73 -12.98 -26.44
CA LYS A 423 3.69 -12.38 -27.78
C LYS A 423 5.13 -12.07 -28.25
N GLY A 424 5.49 -12.55 -29.44
CA GLY A 424 6.83 -12.38 -30.03
C GLY A 424 7.71 -13.63 -29.93
N VAL A 425 7.33 -14.62 -29.10
CA VAL A 425 8.07 -15.88 -28.96
C VAL A 425 7.56 -16.92 -29.99
N PRO A 426 8.44 -17.52 -30.81
CA PRO A 426 8.08 -18.61 -31.72
C PRO A 426 7.58 -19.87 -30.99
N ASP A 427 6.63 -20.60 -31.60
CA ASP A 427 6.06 -21.81 -31.01
C ASP A 427 7.09 -22.93 -30.82
N ASP A 428 8.09 -23.00 -31.69
CA ASP A 428 9.22 -23.93 -31.54
C ASP A 428 9.99 -23.70 -30.24
N ILE A 429 10.13 -22.46 -29.78
CA ILE A 429 10.78 -22.15 -28.50
C ILE A 429 9.84 -22.46 -27.34
N LYS A 430 8.55 -22.12 -27.47
CA LYS A 430 7.53 -22.41 -26.43
C LYS A 430 7.42 -23.91 -26.16
N SER A 431 7.54 -24.74 -27.19
CA SER A 431 7.45 -26.20 -27.07
C SER A 431 8.65 -26.83 -26.35
N MET A 432 9.76 -26.09 -26.19
CA MET A 432 10.91 -26.55 -25.40
C MET A 432 10.76 -26.33 -23.89
N ALA A 433 9.64 -25.76 -23.44
CA ALA A 433 9.31 -25.56 -22.04
C ALA A 433 8.16 -26.48 -21.62
N VAL A 434 8.41 -27.28 -20.59
CA VAL A 434 7.44 -28.21 -20.00
C VAL A 434 7.25 -27.88 -18.53
N THR A 435 6.06 -28.12 -17.98
CA THR A 435 5.72 -27.64 -16.65
C THR A 435 5.09 -28.70 -15.75
N PHE A 436 5.35 -28.59 -14.45
CA PHE A 436 4.76 -29.41 -13.40
C PHE A 436 4.17 -28.50 -12.31
N LYS A 437 3.50 -29.05 -11.29
CA LYS A 437 3.00 -28.29 -10.13
C LYS A 437 4.11 -28.07 -9.09
N ALA A 438 4.28 -26.85 -8.57
CA ALA A 438 5.30 -26.59 -7.56
C ALA A 438 5.16 -27.52 -6.35
N GLU A 439 6.30 -27.98 -5.83
CA GLU A 439 6.40 -28.76 -4.60
C GLU A 439 5.63 -30.11 -4.64
N ASP A 440 5.29 -30.58 -5.84
CA ASP A 440 4.58 -31.84 -6.09
C ASP A 440 5.46 -32.84 -6.85
N ILE A 441 6.01 -33.82 -6.12
CA ILE A 441 6.89 -34.84 -6.69
C ILE A 441 6.16 -35.78 -7.65
N ASN A 442 4.86 -36.03 -7.46
CA ASN A 442 4.10 -36.91 -8.34
C ASN A 442 3.88 -36.23 -9.69
N SER A 443 3.53 -34.95 -9.68
CA SER A 443 3.44 -34.13 -10.90
C SER A 443 4.77 -34.11 -11.67
N LEU A 444 5.90 -34.00 -10.97
CA LEU A 444 7.23 -34.08 -11.59
C LEU A 444 7.49 -35.47 -12.21
N LYS A 445 7.21 -36.56 -11.48
CA LYS A 445 7.38 -37.93 -12.00
C LYS A 445 6.52 -38.21 -13.23
N GLU A 446 5.28 -37.74 -13.23
CA GLU A 446 4.38 -37.83 -14.40
C GLU A 446 4.92 -37.07 -15.61
N LEU A 447 5.55 -35.92 -15.38
CA LEU A 447 6.20 -35.17 -16.44
C LEU A 447 7.35 -35.96 -17.07
N PHE A 448 8.23 -36.57 -16.27
CA PHE A 448 9.32 -37.40 -16.77
C PHE A 448 8.82 -38.64 -17.53
N LYS A 449 7.71 -39.26 -17.09
CA LYS A 449 7.05 -40.35 -17.83
C LYS A 449 6.53 -39.90 -19.20
N SER A 450 6.06 -38.65 -19.29
CA SER A 450 5.52 -38.08 -20.54
C SER A 450 6.63 -37.71 -21.54
N TYR A 451 7.84 -37.42 -21.04
CA TYR A 451 8.99 -36.97 -21.82
C TYR A 451 10.26 -37.79 -21.51
N PRO A 452 10.23 -39.13 -21.69
CA PRO A 452 11.33 -39.99 -21.29
C PRO A 452 12.62 -39.61 -22.04
N GLY A 453 13.69 -39.33 -21.28
CA GLY A 453 15.01 -38.99 -21.83
C GLY A 453 15.09 -37.65 -22.58
N GLN A 454 14.07 -36.79 -22.51
CA GLN A 454 14.02 -35.52 -23.27
C GLN A 454 14.23 -34.25 -22.42
N ILE A 455 14.13 -34.37 -21.09
CA ILE A 455 14.28 -33.25 -20.15
C ILE A 455 15.76 -33.03 -19.84
N ALA A 456 16.25 -31.83 -20.16
CA ALA A 456 17.62 -31.40 -19.92
C ALA A 456 17.84 -30.97 -18.47
N CYS A 457 16.89 -30.22 -17.92
CA CYS A 457 16.95 -29.80 -16.53
C CYS A 457 15.57 -29.54 -15.92
N VAL A 458 15.54 -29.62 -14.60
CA VAL A 458 14.50 -29.08 -13.73
C VAL A 458 15.07 -27.82 -13.08
N ILE A 459 14.35 -26.70 -13.15
CA ILE A 459 14.70 -25.45 -12.44
C ILE A 459 13.59 -25.04 -11.48
N THR A 460 13.95 -24.73 -10.23
CA THR A 460 13.00 -24.23 -9.23
C THR A 460 13.65 -23.32 -8.18
N GLU A 461 12.88 -22.39 -7.62
CA GLU A 461 13.22 -21.67 -6.37
C GLU A 461 13.13 -22.64 -5.17
N PRO A 462 14.09 -22.62 -4.21
CA PRO A 462 14.13 -23.59 -3.12
C PRO A 462 13.16 -23.31 -1.97
N GLU A 463 12.88 -22.05 -1.64
CA GLU A 463 12.05 -21.66 -0.48
C GLU A 463 11.20 -20.45 -0.83
N LYS A 464 9.93 -20.42 -0.38
CA LYS A 464 8.99 -19.31 -0.62
C LYS A 464 8.49 -18.74 0.71
N ALA A 465 7.54 -17.79 0.67
CA ALA A 465 6.95 -17.17 1.87
C ALA A 465 6.25 -18.20 2.80
N HIS A 466 5.72 -19.30 2.26
CA HIS A 466 5.13 -20.39 3.05
C HIS A 466 6.15 -21.41 3.57
N GLY A 467 7.45 -21.17 3.34
CA GLY A 467 8.54 -21.99 3.85
C GLY A 467 9.12 -22.98 2.83
N PHE A 468 9.77 -24.01 3.35
CA PHE A 468 10.55 -24.99 2.59
C PHE A 468 9.84 -26.34 2.51
N ALA A 469 9.63 -26.83 1.29
CA ALA A 469 9.02 -28.13 1.03
C ALA A 469 10.05 -29.27 1.13
N HIS A 470 10.45 -29.63 2.35
CA HIS A 470 11.51 -30.62 2.58
C HIS A 470 11.29 -31.95 1.84
N SER A 471 10.07 -32.50 1.93
CA SER A 471 9.71 -33.77 1.29
C SER A 471 9.88 -33.75 -0.23
N PHE A 472 9.60 -32.61 -0.87
CA PHE A 472 9.78 -32.45 -2.31
C PHE A 472 11.27 -32.46 -2.67
N PHE A 473 12.09 -31.59 -2.07
CA PHE A 473 13.49 -31.44 -2.47
C PHE A 473 14.36 -32.66 -2.15
N SER A 474 14.08 -33.36 -1.04
CA SER A 474 14.80 -34.59 -0.69
C SER A 474 14.62 -35.71 -1.72
N GLU A 475 13.54 -35.66 -2.50
CA GLU A 475 13.23 -36.67 -3.52
C GLU A 475 13.45 -36.15 -4.95
N ALA A 476 13.07 -34.92 -5.25
CA ALA A 476 13.10 -34.35 -6.59
C ALA A 476 14.52 -34.20 -7.15
N ILE A 477 15.50 -33.80 -6.30
CA ILE A 477 16.90 -33.64 -6.71
C ILE A 477 17.49 -34.98 -7.16
N PRO A 478 17.56 -36.03 -6.31
CA PRO A 478 18.11 -37.31 -6.71
C PRO A 478 17.28 -37.98 -7.81
N PHE A 479 15.96 -37.80 -7.82
CA PHE A 479 15.10 -38.34 -8.88
C PHE A 479 15.46 -37.76 -10.26
N ALA A 480 15.48 -36.43 -10.40
CA ALA A 480 15.80 -35.80 -11.68
C ALA A 480 17.20 -36.18 -12.18
N GLN A 481 18.18 -36.23 -11.27
CA GLN A 481 19.54 -36.67 -11.55
C GLN A 481 19.59 -38.13 -12.01
N SER A 482 18.81 -39.02 -11.38
CA SER A 482 18.72 -40.43 -11.77
C SER A 482 18.10 -40.63 -13.16
N GLU A 483 17.21 -39.73 -13.58
CA GLU A 483 16.63 -39.68 -14.93
C GLU A 483 17.57 -38.99 -15.95
N GLY A 484 18.75 -38.55 -15.51
CA GLY A 484 19.78 -37.89 -16.33
C GLY A 484 19.49 -36.44 -16.70
N ALA A 485 18.55 -35.79 -16.01
CA ALA A 485 18.33 -34.34 -16.10
C ALA A 485 19.13 -33.63 -15.00
N LEU A 486 19.62 -32.42 -15.28
CA LEU A 486 20.25 -31.61 -14.24
C LEU A 486 19.22 -30.94 -13.32
N PHE A 487 19.54 -30.81 -12.04
CA PHE A 487 18.75 -30.02 -11.11
C PHE A 487 19.38 -28.64 -10.90
N ILE A 488 18.63 -27.58 -11.18
CA ILE A 488 19.07 -26.19 -11.07
C ILE A 488 18.28 -25.51 -9.93
N LEU A 489 18.98 -25.03 -8.91
CA LEU A 489 18.38 -24.16 -7.89
C LEU A 489 18.46 -22.70 -8.31
N ASP A 490 17.30 -22.06 -8.44
CA ASP A 490 17.22 -20.61 -8.57
C ASP A 490 17.25 -19.95 -7.18
N GLU A 491 18.45 -19.54 -6.75
CA GLU A 491 18.67 -18.79 -5.51
C GLU A 491 18.72 -17.27 -5.75
N MET A 492 18.09 -16.77 -6.81
CA MET A 492 18.06 -15.33 -7.13
C MET A 492 17.39 -14.50 -6.04
N ILE A 493 16.41 -15.04 -5.31
CA ILE A 493 15.75 -14.37 -4.17
C ILE A 493 16.27 -14.94 -2.85
N THR A 494 16.32 -16.26 -2.73
CA THR A 494 16.61 -16.95 -1.48
C THR A 494 18.07 -16.79 -1.04
N GLY A 495 18.99 -16.59 -1.98
CA GLY A 495 20.40 -16.31 -1.71
C GLY A 495 20.57 -15.07 -0.84
N PHE A 496 21.29 -15.22 0.28
CA PHE A 496 21.53 -14.18 1.29
C PHE A 496 20.23 -13.66 1.95
N LYS A 497 19.13 -14.45 1.90
CA LYS A 497 17.87 -14.15 2.58
C LYS A 497 17.45 -15.30 3.51
N THR A 498 17.41 -16.52 2.99
CA THR A 498 16.99 -17.72 3.75
C THR A 498 18.08 -18.17 4.73
N ALA A 499 19.35 -18.06 4.32
CA ALA A 499 20.56 -18.28 5.09
C ALA A 499 21.73 -17.61 4.37
N PHE A 500 22.93 -17.77 4.92
CA PHE A 500 24.18 -17.33 4.30
C PHE A 500 25.05 -18.57 3.99
N PRO A 501 25.28 -18.91 2.71
CA PRO A 501 24.90 -18.16 1.50
C PRO A 501 23.45 -18.35 1.02
N GLY A 502 22.73 -19.39 1.42
CA GLY A 502 21.38 -19.63 0.90
C GLY A 502 20.77 -20.95 1.33
N ALA A 503 19.65 -21.30 0.69
CA ALA A 503 18.89 -22.51 0.98
C ALA A 503 19.72 -23.79 0.73
N ILE A 504 20.64 -23.76 -0.24
CA ILE A 504 21.54 -24.87 -0.55
C ILE A 504 22.29 -25.37 0.69
N THR A 505 22.83 -24.45 1.50
CA THR A 505 23.56 -24.78 2.73
C THR A 505 22.60 -25.03 3.89
N LYS A 506 21.54 -24.21 4.01
CA LYS A 506 20.52 -24.33 5.08
C LYS A 506 19.90 -25.71 5.13
N TYR A 507 19.63 -26.30 3.97
CA TYR A 507 18.93 -27.58 3.83
C TYR A 507 19.82 -28.71 3.29
N SER A 508 21.13 -28.49 3.16
CA SER A 508 22.09 -29.49 2.64
C SER A 508 21.67 -30.07 1.28
N LEU A 509 21.26 -29.20 0.35
CA LEU A 509 20.85 -29.59 -0.99
C LEU A 509 22.07 -29.78 -1.90
N ASP A 510 21.99 -30.76 -2.81
CA ASP A 510 23.06 -31.06 -3.78
C ASP A 510 22.58 -30.90 -5.23
N PRO A 511 22.22 -29.68 -5.67
CA PRO A 511 21.91 -29.44 -7.07
C PRO A 511 23.16 -29.54 -7.95
N ASP A 512 22.96 -29.60 -9.26
CA ASP A 512 24.04 -29.62 -10.24
C ASP A 512 24.56 -28.21 -10.56
N LEU A 513 23.63 -27.25 -10.57
CA LEU A 513 23.87 -25.83 -10.79
C LEU A 513 23.02 -24.99 -9.82
N ALA A 514 23.48 -23.80 -9.49
CA ALA A 514 22.68 -22.79 -8.79
C ALA A 514 22.91 -21.40 -9.37
N THR A 515 21.87 -20.58 -9.37
CA THR A 515 21.91 -19.20 -9.87
C THR A 515 21.65 -18.22 -8.73
N TRP A 516 22.35 -17.09 -8.75
CA TRP A 516 22.42 -16.14 -7.65
C TRP A 516 22.30 -14.71 -8.15
N GLY A 517 21.68 -13.83 -7.38
CA GLY A 517 21.54 -12.43 -7.74
C GLY A 517 20.94 -11.59 -6.63
N LYS A 518 20.36 -10.44 -7.00
CA LYS A 518 19.63 -9.53 -6.10
C LYS A 518 20.43 -9.19 -4.83
N GLY A 519 20.09 -9.81 -3.70
CA GLY A 519 20.61 -9.50 -2.37
C GLY A 519 22.11 -9.70 -2.20
N ILE A 520 22.76 -10.50 -3.06
CA ILE A 520 24.19 -10.87 -2.93
C ILE A 520 25.17 -9.71 -3.14
N ALA A 521 24.70 -8.57 -3.65
CA ALA A 521 25.50 -7.36 -3.84
C ALA A 521 24.79 -6.08 -3.39
N ASN A 522 23.83 -6.20 -2.46
CA ASN A 522 23.11 -5.09 -1.84
C ASN A 522 22.66 -3.97 -2.81
N GLY A 523 21.90 -4.35 -3.85
CA GLY A 523 21.34 -3.43 -4.84
C GLY A 523 22.23 -3.14 -6.05
N PHE A 524 23.51 -3.51 -6.02
CA PHE A 524 24.36 -3.42 -7.21
C PHE A 524 24.08 -4.56 -8.18
N SER A 525 24.17 -4.27 -9.48
CA SER A 525 23.97 -5.25 -10.54
C SER A 525 25.08 -6.28 -10.54
N PHE A 526 24.81 -7.45 -9.97
CA PHE A 526 25.71 -8.60 -9.91
C PHE A 526 24.90 -9.89 -9.74
N CYS A 527 25.19 -10.86 -10.60
CA CYS A 527 24.61 -12.21 -10.57
C CYS A 527 25.72 -13.24 -10.78
N ALA A 528 25.49 -14.45 -10.31
CA ALA A 528 26.41 -15.56 -10.50
C ALA A 528 25.68 -16.84 -10.90
N LEU A 529 26.36 -17.67 -11.66
CA LEU A 529 26.04 -19.07 -11.90
C LEU A 529 27.16 -19.90 -11.29
N THR A 530 26.83 -20.81 -10.38
CA THR A 530 27.77 -21.76 -9.76
C THR A 530 27.36 -23.17 -10.10
N GLY A 531 28.31 -24.10 -10.10
CA GLY A 531 27.96 -25.51 -10.30
C GLY A 531 29.13 -26.45 -10.18
N LYS A 532 28.82 -27.74 -10.40
CA LYS A 532 29.81 -28.80 -10.46
C LYS A 532 30.78 -28.59 -11.63
N LYS A 533 32.06 -28.87 -11.40
CA LYS A 533 33.15 -28.58 -12.36
C LYS A 533 32.92 -29.23 -13.73
N GLU A 534 32.51 -30.49 -13.75
CA GLU A 534 32.29 -31.29 -14.96
C GLU A 534 31.20 -30.73 -15.88
N ILE A 535 30.25 -29.99 -15.32
CA ILE A 535 29.21 -29.29 -16.09
C ILE A 535 29.72 -27.92 -16.52
N MET A 536 30.26 -27.14 -15.59
CA MET A 536 30.66 -25.75 -15.84
C MET A 536 31.83 -25.64 -16.84
N GLU A 537 32.76 -26.59 -16.85
CA GLU A 537 33.91 -26.61 -17.75
C GLU A 537 33.51 -26.83 -19.23
N GLN A 538 32.28 -27.28 -19.52
CA GLN A 538 31.74 -27.28 -20.89
C GLN A 538 31.76 -25.87 -21.52
N GLY A 539 31.55 -24.83 -20.71
CA GLY A 539 31.66 -23.43 -21.13
C GLY A 539 33.09 -22.86 -21.10
N GLY A 540 34.08 -23.70 -20.76
CA GLY A 540 35.49 -23.36 -20.66
C GLY A 540 36.24 -23.47 -21.98
N ILE A 541 37.57 -23.51 -21.88
CA ILE A 541 38.48 -23.64 -23.03
C ILE A 541 39.54 -24.73 -22.82
N ARG A 542 39.39 -25.56 -21.78
CA ARG A 542 40.38 -26.58 -21.41
C ARG A 542 40.20 -27.91 -22.13
N ASP A 543 39.01 -28.16 -22.66
CA ASP A 543 38.71 -29.38 -23.42
C ASP A 543 39.08 -29.18 -24.90
N GLU A 544 40.37 -29.34 -25.20
CA GLU A 544 40.91 -29.14 -26.55
C GLU A 544 40.35 -30.20 -27.52
N GLY A 545 39.77 -29.74 -28.64
CA GLY A 545 39.19 -30.61 -29.67
C GLY A 545 37.70 -30.93 -29.50
N ALA A 546 37.08 -30.57 -28.36
CA ALA A 546 35.65 -30.69 -28.16
C ALA A 546 34.85 -29.56 -28.85
N ASP A 547 33.56 -29.82 -29.11
CA ASP A 547 32.64 -28.80 -29.61
C ASP A 547 32.50 -27.65 -28.61
N LYS A 548 32.91 -26.45 -29.03
CA LYS A 548 32.92 -25.28 -28.16
C LYS A 548 31.50 -24.81 -27.83
N LEU A 549 31.12 -24.90 -26.55
CA LEU A 549 29.94 -24.21 -26.04
C LEU A 549 30.28 -22.74 -25.79
N PHE A 550 29.67 -21.83 -26.55
CA PHE A 550 29.66 -20.42 -26.18
C PHE A 550 28.68 -20.20 -25.03
N LEU A 551 29.12 -20.32 -23.77
CA LEU A 551 28.22 -20.22 -22.61
C LEU A 551 27.53 -18.84 -22.53
N ILE A 552 28.24 -17.85 -22.01
CA ILE A 552 27.88 -16.43 -22.02
C ILE A 552 29.15 -15.59 -22.09
N SER A 553 29.06 -14.46 -22.79
CA SER A 553 30.08 -13.42 -22.85
C SER A 553 29.39 -12.08 -22.70
N THR A 554 29.72 -11.33 -21.65
CA THR A 554 29.10 -10.03 -21.37
C THR A 554 30.20 -9.02 -21.14
N THR A 555 30.10 -7.87 -21.79
CA THR A 555 31.09 -6.78 -21.64
C THR A 555 31.21 -6.36 -20.17
N HIS A 556 30.09 -6.25 -19.46
CA HIS A 556 30.06 -5.74 -18.09
C HIS A 556 30.10 -6.84 -17.02
N GLY A 557 30.10 -8.13 -17.37
CA GLY A 557 30.00 -9.21 -16.37
C GLY A 557 31.09 -9.20 -15.30
N GLY A 558 32.29 -8.74 -15.66
CA GLY A 558 33.45 -8.58 -14.77
C GLY A 558 33.65 -7.16 -14.22
N GLU A 559 32.66 -6.26 -14.33
CA GLU A 559 32.80 -4.87 -13.88
C GLU A 559 33.09 -4.79 -12.36
N THR A 560 34.17 -4.08 -12.01
CA THR A 560 34.79 -4.10 -10.69
C THR A 560 33.94 -3.53 -9.56
N VAL A 561 33.17 -2.47 -9.79
CA VAL A 561 32.38 -1.82 -8.72
C VAL A 561 31.32 -2.74 -8.14
N SER A 562 30.62 -3.51 -8.98
CA SER A 562 29.63 -4.47 -8.51
C SER A 562 30.26 -5.67 -7.81
N ILE A 563 31.44 -6.10 -8.27
CA ILE A 563 32.19 -7.18 -7.61
C ILE A 563 32.68 -6.72 -6.24
N ALA A 564 33.21 -5.49 -6.15
CA ALA A 564 33.64 -4.88 -4.89
C ALA A 564 32.47 -4.73 -3.91
N ALA A 565 31.29 -4.34 -4.39
CA ALA A 565 30.06 -4.31 -3.59
C ALA A 565 29.66 -5.72 -3.10
N GLY A 566 29.74 -6.74 -3.96
CA GLY A 566 29.48 -8.15 -3.60
C GLY A 566 30.44 -8.68 -2.53
N LEU A 567 31.75 -8.45 -2.69
CA LEU A 567 32.78 -8.82 -1.71
C LEU A 567 32.53 -8.16 -0.35
N GLN A 568 32.22 -6.85 -0.34
CA GLN A 568 31.89 -6.17 0.90
C GLN A 568 30.56 -6.68 1.48
N THR A 569 29.57 -7.02 0.65
CA THR A 569 28.30 -7.61 1.12
C THR A 569 28.56 -8.94 1.84
N ILE A 570 29.37 -9.82 1.27
CA ILE A 570 29.79 -11.08 1.92
C ILE A 570 30.41 -10.82 3.30
N LYS A 571 31.33 -9.85 3.37
CA LYS A 571 31.98 -9.47 4.61
C LYS A 571 30.98 -8.99 5.66
N GLU A 572 30.08 -8.08 5.31
CA GLU A 572 29.06 -7.56 6.24
C GLU A 572 28.12 -8.66 6.73
N PHE A 573 27.70 -9.56 5.84
CA PHE A 573 26.84 -10.70 6.19
C PHE A 573 27.49 -11.62 7.22
N ARG A 574 28.78 -11.92 7.04
CA ARG A 574 29.58 -12.71 7.97
C ARG A 574 29.81 -11.99 9.29
N ASP A 575 30.32 -10.77 9.24
CA ASP A 575 30.83 -10.05 10.42
C ASP A 575 29.70 -9.56 11.34
N LYS A 576 28.51 -9.25 10.78
CA LYS A 576 27.38 -8.68 11.52
C LYS A 576 26.22 -9.65 11.76
N ASN A 577 26.37 -10.91 11.33
CA ASN A 577 25.32 -11.93 11.43
C ASN A 577 23.96 -11.44 10.88
N VAL A 578 24.00 -10.90 9.66
CA VAL A 578 22.87 -10.18 9.04
C VAL A 578 21.61 -11.05 8.94
N ILE A 579 21.76 -12.34 8.65
CA ILE A 579 20.64 -13.28 8.57
C ILE A 579 19.87 -13.34 9.89
N SER A 580 20.57 -13.49 11.01
CA SER A 580 19.94 -13.60 12.32
C SER A 580 19.15 -12.33 12.68
N HIS A 581 19.73 -11.15 12.42
CA HIS A 581 19.05 -9.86 12.61
C HIS A 581 17.80 -9.76 11.73
N ASN A 582 17.93 -9.97 10.42
CA ASN A 582 16.82 -9.87 9.47
C ASN A 582 15.68 -10.81 9.83
N HIS A 583 16.00 -12.06 10.20
CA HIS A 583 15.01 -13.04 10.62
C HIS A 583 14.33 -12.66 11.94
N SER A 584 15.03 -12.02 12.86
CA SER A 584 14.42 -11.52 14.10
C SER A 584 13.41 -10.40 13.83
N ILE A 585 13.69 -9.53 12.85
CA ILE A 585 12.77 -8.49 12.39
C ILE A 585 11.56 -9.12 11.70
N GLY A 586 11.78 -10.11 10.82
CA GLY A 586 10.69 -10.82 10.14
C GLY A 586 9.77 -11.57 11.10
N ARG A 587 10.30 -12.26 12.11
CA ARG A 587 9.49 -12.88 13.17
C ARG A 587 8.64 -11.85 13.90
N TYR A 588 9.25 -10.75 14.34
CA TYR A 588 8.54 -9.69 15.04
C TYR A 588 7.44 -9.05 14.18
N PHE A 589 7.71 -8.86 12.88
CA PHE A 589 6.73 -8.40 11.90
C PHE A 589 5.56 -9.39 11.78
N ASN A 590 5.84 -10.69 11.58
CA ASN A 590 4.82 -11.71 11.43
C ASN A 590 3.92 -11.80 12.68
N GLU A 591 4.50 -11.75 13.88
CA GLU A 591 3.74 -11.71 15.14
C GLU A 591 2.83 -10.48 15.23
N SER A 592 3.36 -9.30 14.90
CA SER A 592 2.62 -8.03 14.98
C SER A 592 1.44 -7.98 14.00
N ILE A 593 1.63 -8.44 12.77
CA ILE A 593 0.60 -8.44 11.74
C ILE A 593 -0.49 -9.48 12.01
N ASN A 594 -0.12 -10.69 12.43
CA ASN A 594 -1.13 -11.69 12.81
C ASN A 594 -1.99 -11.18 13.97
N SER A 595 -1.38 -10.55 14.98
CA SER A 595 -2.13 -9.95 16.09
C SER A 595 -3.16 -8.92 15.61
N LEU A 596 -2.81 -8.06 14.64
CA LEU A 596 -3.74 -7.07 14.09
C LEU A 596 -4.84 -7.71 13.24
N ILE A 597 -4.52 -8.73 12.44
CA ILE A 597 -5.51 -9.45 11.64
C ILE A 597 -6.56 -10.12 12.55
N ASP A 598 -6.12 -10.72 13.65
CA ASP A 598 -6.98 -11.35 14.66
C ASP A 598 -7.80 -10.32 15.43
N GLU A 599 -7.17 -9.24 15.91
CA GLU A 599 -7.83 -8.18 16.67
C GLU A 599 -8.94 -7.50 15.87
N TYR A 600 -8.68 -7.18 14.61
CA TYR A 600 -9.64 -6.52 13.72
C TYR A 600 -10.61 -7.48 13.03
N LYS A 601 -10.42 -8.80 13.21
CA LYS A 601 -11.23 -9.89 12.65
C LYS A 601 -11.34 -9.83 11.13
N VAL A 602 -10.20 -9.70 10.45
CA VAL A 602 -10.12 -9.57 8.99
C VAL A 602 -9.47 -10.75 8.28
N ALA A 603 -9.26 -11.88 8.98
CA ALA A 603 -8.62 -13.08 8.43
C ALA A 603 -9.35 -13.67 7.21
N ASP A 604 -10.68 -13.53 7.12
CA ASP A 604 -11.45 -13.99 5.96
C ASP A 604 -11.17 -13.14 4.70
N TYR A 605 -10.68 -11.91 4.88
CA TYR A 605 -10.53 -10.91 3.82
C TYR A 605 -9.07 -10.54 3.50
N ILE A 606 -8.14 -10.82 4.40
CA ILE A 606 -6.71 -10.56 4.23
C ILE A 606 -5.96 -11.87 4.47
N ASP A 607 -5.50 -12.49 3.38
CA ASP A 607 -4.59 -13.63 3.51
C ASP A 607 -3.19 -13.10 3.78
N PHE A 608 -2.62 -13.52 4.89
CA PHE A 608 -1.25 -13.23 5.26
C PHE A 608 -0.45 -14.53 5.32
N THR A 609 0.68 -14.57 4.63
CA THR A 609 1.60 -15.71 4.65
C THR A 609 3.00 -15.18 4.78
N GLY A 610 3.74 -15.64 5.78
CA GLY A 610 5.10 -15.18 5.99
C GLY A 610 5.98 -16.18 6.71
N CYS A 611 7.26 -16.08 6.40
CA CYS A 611 8.36 -16.71 7.10
C CYS A 611 9.33 -15.63 7.58
N ASP A 612 10.43 -16.02 8.23
CA ASP A 612 11.34 -15.08 8.88
C ASP A 612 12.04 -14.11 7.89
N TRP A 613 12.11 -14.43 6.60
CA TRP A 613 12.82 -13.61 5.62
C TRP A 613 11.90 -12.90 4.62
N MET A 614 10.60 -13.22 4.57
CA MET A 614 9.64 -12.58 3.68
C MET A 614 8.20 -12.86 4.11
N SER A 615 7.35 -11.85 3.96
CA SER A 615 5.91 -11.96 4.16
C SER A 615 5.15 -11.39 2.97
N LEU A 616 4.02 -12.00 2.64
CA LEU A 616 3.15 -11.67 1.50
C LEU A 616 1.70 -11.49 1.95
N PHE A 617 0.99 -10.62 1.25
CA PHE A 617 -0.41 -10.30 1.50
C PHE A 617 -1.25 -10.49 0.23
N SER A 618 -2.42 -11.11 0.39
CA SER A 618 -3.51 -11.09 -0.57
C SER A 618 -4.73 -10.42 0.05
N PHE A 619 -5.46 -9.65 -0.74
CA PHE A 619 -6.60 -8.86 -0.29
C PHE A 619 -7.86 -9.29 -1.06
N LYS A 620 -8.96 -9.45 -0.34
CA LYS A 620 -10.23 -9.96 -0.86
C LYS A 620 -11.38 -8.96 -0.70
N ASN A 621 -12.34 -9.01 -1.60
CA ASN A 621 -13.57 -8.21 -1.52
C ASN A 621 -14.53 -8.75 -0.43
N SER A 622 -15.70 -8.10 -0.28
CA SER A 622 -16.75 -8.50 0.67
C SER A 622 -17.37 -9.88 0.40
N LYS A 623 -17.05 -10.53 -0.73
CA LYS A 623 -17.44 -11.91 -1.06
C LYS A 623 -16.35 -12.94 -0.71
N GLY A 624 -15.20 -12.50 -0.18
CA GLY A 624 -14.06 -13.38 0.12
C GLY A 624 -13.21 -13.73 -1.11
N GLU A 625 -13.39 -13.05 -2.25
CA GLU A 625 -12.66 -13.30 -3.49
C GLU A 625 -11.48 -12.35 -3.62
N VAL A 626 -10.31 -12.84 -4.08
CA VAL A 626 -9.12 -12.00 -4.30
C VAL A 626 -9.47 -10.84 -5.23
N SER A 627 -9.17 -9.61 -4.81
CA SER A 627 -9.57 -8.38 -5.49
C SER A 627 -8.41 -7.40 -5.66
N LEU A 628 -8.14 -7.03 -6.92
CA LEU A 628 -7.16 -6.01 -7.24
C LEU A 628 -7.61 -4.62 -6.78
N GLU A 629 -8.91 -4.35 -6.69
CA GLU A 629 -9.44 -3.08 -6.19
C GLU A 629 -9.10 -2.91 -4.70
N PHE A 630 -9.42 -3.92 -3.89
CA PHE A 630 -9.13 -3.93 -2.45
C PHE A 630 -7.62 -3.99 -2.17
N ARG A 631 -6.84 -4.70 -3.01
CA ARG A 631 -5.38 -4.61 -2.98
C ARG A 631 -4.93 -3.17 -3.21
N THR A 632 -5.44 -2.51 -4.24
CA THR A 632 -5.08 -1.11 -4.59
C THR A 632 -5.42 -0.15 -3.46
N LEU A 633 -6.59 -0.32 -2.83
CA LEU A 633 -7.00 0.47 -1.67
C LEU A 633 -6.00 0.30 -0.52
N MET A 634 -5.60 -0.93 -0.19
CA MET A 634 -4.58 -1.14 0.85
C MET A 634 -3.24 -0.51 0.50
N LEU A 635 -2.78 -0.62 -0.74
CA LEU A 635 -1.55 0.05 -1.15
C LEU A 635 -1.67 1.58 -1.00
N GLN A 636 -2.80 2.15 -1.42
CA GLN A 636 -3.08 3.59 -1.31
C GLN A 636 -3.02 4.04 0.14
N GLU A 637 -3.70 3.34 1.04
CA GLU A 637 -3.78 3.72 2.45
C GLU A 637 -2.44 3.55 3.19
N MET A 638 -1.67 2.52 2.85
CA MET A 638 -0.31 2.33 3.39
C MET A 638 0.64 3.43 2.90
N ILE A 639 0.59 3.76 1.61
CA ILE A 639 1.42 4.82 1.02
C ILE A 639 1.05 6.19 1.59
N ARG A 640 -0.25 6.48 1.74
CA ARG A 640 -0.74 7.68 2.43
C ARG A 640 -0.16 7.80 3.83
N ARG A 641 0.14 6.68 4.50
CA ARG A 641 0.76 6.62 5.83
C ARG A 641 2.28 6.52 5.81
N GLY A 642 2.92 6.76 4.67
CA GLY A 642 4.38 6.76 4.54
C GLY A 642 5.00 5.36 4.51
N VAL A 643 4.28 4.37 4.01
CA VAL A 643 4.79 3.01 3.78
C VAL A 643 4.67 2.66 2.30
N LEU A 644 5.81 2.53 1.61
CA LEU A 644 5.86 2.08 0.23
C LEU A 644 5.72 0.55 0.20
N PHE A 645 4.48 0.11 0.01
CA PHE A 645 4.06 -1.28 0.14
C PHE A 645 3.50 -1.80 -1.18
N GLN A 646 3.87 -3.03 -1.55
CA GLN A 646 3.35 -3.73 -2.73
C GLN A 646 2.79 -5.12 -2.36
N GLY A 647 2.20 -5.25 -1.17
CA GLY A 647 1.70 -6.54 -0.69
C GLY A 647 2.81 -7.49 -0.20
N ALA A 648 4.00 -6.97 0.12
CA ALA A 648 5.11 -7.75 0.63
C ALA A 648 5.91 -6.93 1.65
N PHE A 649 6.51 -7.63 2.62
CA PHE A 649 7.53 -7.09 3.52
C PHE A 649 8.75 -8.01 3.51
N VAL A 650 9.92 -7.44 3.22
CA VAL A 650 11.19 -8.16 3.13
C VAL A 650 12.19 -7.51 4.08
N PRO A 651 12.48 -8.14 5.24
CA PRO A 651 13.45 -7.63 6.19
C PRO A 651 14.81 -7.35 5.55
N CYS A 652 15.46 -6.30 6.05
CA CYS A 652 16.82 -5.90 5.67
C CYS A 652 17.56 -5.45 6.92
N PHE A 653 18.89 -5.38 6.85
CA PHE A 653 19.71 -5.12 8.03
C PHE A 653 19.45 -3.75 8.68
N SER A 654 19.03 -2.77 7.88
CA SER A 654 18.71 -1.43 8.37
C SER A 654 17.32 -1.32 9.00
N HIS A 655 16.46 -2.34 8.88
CA HIS A 655 15.18 -2.37 9.59
C HIS A 655 15.40 -2.56 11.09
N SER A 656 14.61 -1.84 11.86
CA SER A 656 14.52 -1.88 13.32
C SER A 656 13.12 -2.31 13.75
N LYS A 657 12.97 -2.63 15.05
CA LYS A 657 11.63 -2.85 15.62
C LYS A 657 10.72 -1.63 15.48
N GLY A 658 11.28 -0.41 15.59
CA GLY A 658 10.52 0.83 15.39
C GLY A 658 9.96 0.97 13.98
N ASP A 659 10.63 0.43 12.97
CA ASP A 659 10.12 0.40 11.59
C ASP A 659 8.94 -0.58 11.46
N VAL A 660 9.02 -1.73 12.14
CA VAL A 660 7.91 -2.70 12.24
C VAL A 660 6.72 -2.09 13.00
N ASP A 661 6.97 -1.35 14.09
CA ASP A 661 5.94 -0.65 14.84
C ASP A 661 5.26 0.43 13.99
N TYR A 662 6.05 1.18 13.21
CA TYR A 662 5.54 2.17 12.27
C TYR A 662 4.66 1.52 11.19
N PHE A 663 5.13 0.40 10.60
CA PHE A 663 4.33 -0.37 9.65
C PHE A 663 3.03 -0.86 10.29
N SER A 664 3.10 -1.47 11.48
CA SER A 664 1.95 -2.05 12.17
C SER A 664 0.88 -1.00 12.45
N LYS A 665 1.26 0.20 12.90
CA LYS A 665 0.33 1.33 13.06
C LYS A 665 -0.26 1.79 11.74
N ALA A 666 0.55 1.90 10.69
CA ALA A 666 0.05 2.27 9.37
C ALA A 666 -0.95 1.23 8.83
N PHE A 667 -0.66 -0.05 9.05
CA PHE A 667 -1.50 -1.18 8.67
C PHE A 667 -2.80 -1.19 9.45
N GLU A 668 -2.77 -1.00 10.77
CA GLU A 668 -3.94 -0.88 11.63
C GLU A 668 -4.91 0.20 11.12
N HIS A 669 -4.41 1.40 10.85
CA HIS A 669 -5.26 2.48 10.32
C HIS A 669 -5.76 2.20 8.91
N SER A 670 -5.01 1.46 8.10
CA SER A 670 -5.42 1.07 6.74
C SER A 670 -6.49 -0.03 6.78
N ILE A 671 -6.41 -0.97 7.74
CA ILE A 671 -7.45 -1.98 7.98
C ILE A 671 -8.78 -1.34 8.31
N ARG A 672 -8.81 -0.25 9.09
CA ARG A 672 -10.06 0.46 9.41
C ARG A 672 -10.76 0.96 8.14
N VAL A 673 -10.02 1.62 7.25
CA VAL A 673 -10.54 2.08 5.94
C VAL A 673 -10.94 0.89 5.07
N TYR A 674 -10.17 -0.20 5.11
CA TYR A 674 -10.47 -1.43 4.38
C TYR A 674 -11.79 -2.08 4.85
N LYS A 675 -12.02 -2.17 6.17
CA LYS A 675 -13.28 -2.66 6.76
C LYS A 675 -14.45 -1.78 6.34
N ASP A 676 -14.29 -0.46 6.44
CA ASP A 676 -15.32 0.48 6.00
C ASP A 676 -15.65 0.29 4.50
N ALA A 677 -14.65 0.02 3.67
CA ALA A 677 -14.85 -0.28 2.24
C ALA A 677 -15.52 -1.65 1.98
N LEU A 678 -15.30 -2.65 2.84
CA LEU A 678 -15.99 -3.94 2.76
C LEU A 678 -17.49 -3.78 3.08
N GLU A 679 -17.83 -2.93 4.06
CA GLU A 679 -19.20 -2.72 4.52
C GLU A 679 -19.98 -1.75 3.61
N PHE A 680 -19.38 -0.62 3.26
CA PHE A 680 -20.05 0.49 2.56
C PHE A 680 -19.70 0.60 1.08
N GLY A 681 -18.92 -0.36 0.56
CA GLY A 681 -18.47 -0.40 -0.82
C GLY A 681 -17.23 0.44 -1.09
N ILE A 682 -16.39 -0.02 -2.01
CA ILE A 682 -15.04 0.52 -2.27
C ILE A 682 -15.00 1.90 -2.94
N GLY A 683 -16.07 2.27 -3.65
CA GLY A 683 -16.04 3.39 -4.61
C GLY A 683 -15.83 4.78 -3.99
N SER A 684 -16.09 4.98 -2.70
CA SER A 684 -15.81 6.24 -1.99
C SER A 684 -14.39 6.30 -1.39
N TYR A 685 -13.67 5.18 -1.37
CA TYR A 685 -12.36 5.05 -0.71
C TYR A 685 -11.19 4.95 -1.68
N LEU A 686 -11.36 4.22 -2.79
CA LEU A 686 -10.32 4.04 -3.80
C LEU A 686 -10.30 5.23 -4.78
N VAL A 687 -9.13 5.83 -4.97
CA VAL A 687 -8.92 6.93 -5.93
C VAL A 687 -8.13 6.41 -7.13
N GLY A 688 -8.73 6.50 -8.31
CA GLY A 688 -8.14 6.04 -9.57
C GLY A 688 -8.41 4.55 -9.86
N PRO A 689 -7.85 4.03 -10.96
CA PRO A 689 -8.07 2.65 -11.37
C PRO A 689 -7.33 1.65 -10.46
N PRO A 690 -7.81 0.39 -10.39
CA PRO A 690 -7.07 -0.68 -9.74
C PRO A 690 -5.74 -0.98 -10.44
N VAL A 691 -4.76 -1.47 -9.66
CA VAL A 691 -3.54 -2.08 -10.19
C VAL A 691 -3.86 -3.27 -11.07
N LYS A 692 -2.95 -3.60 -12.00
CA LYS A 692 -3.11 -4.68 -12.98
C LYS A 692 -2.04 -5.76 -12.79
N PRO A 693 -2.31 -7.03 -13.12
CA PRO A 693 -1.27 -8.07 -13.11
C PRO A 693 -0.14 -7.74 -14.09
N VAL A 694 1.13 -7.96 -13.70
CA VAL A 694 2.30 -7.75 -14.58
C VAL A 694 2.18 -8.61 -15.84
N PHE A 695 1.96 -9.92 -15.66
CA PHE A 695 1.73 -10.85 -16.76
C PHE A 695 0.24 -10.90 -17.07
N ARG A 696 -0.11 -10.44 -18.26
CA ARG A 696 -1.47 -10.46 -18.80
C ARG A 696 -1.42 -10.46 -20.32
N LYS A 697 -2.43 -11.07 -20.93
CA LYS A 697 -2.52 -11.17 -22.40
C LYS A 697 -2.98 -9.87 -23.08
N TYR A 698 -3.78 -9.08 -22.40
CA TYR A 698 -4.38 -7.83 -22.92
C TYR A 698 -4.06 -6.65 -21.98
N ILE A 699 -3.80 -5.48 -22.55
CA ILE A 699 -3.35 -4.26 -21.85
C ILE A 699 -4.51 -3.38 -21.43
#